data_AF-A0A7Y4U9M3-F1
#
_entry.id   AF-A0A7Y4U9M3-F1
#
_cell.length_a   1.000
_cell.length_b   1.000
_cell.length_c   1.000
_cell.angle_alpha   90.00
_cell.angle_beta   90.00
_cell.angle_gamma   90.00
#
_symmetry.space_group_name_H-M   'P 1'
#
loop_
_entity.id
_entity.type
_entity.pdbx_description
1 polymer ?
#
loop_
_entity_poly.entity_id
_entity_poly.type
_entity_poly.pdbx_seq_one_letter_code
_entity_poly.pdbx_strand_id
1 'polypeptide(L)'
;MRVAFRFKALLAVAALGCGVFTLADHLSFTKEHLSHWAYKSVVKPAVPAVKHRAWAKSPVDAFILQKLEANQLKPSAAADKITLLRRATFDLTGLPPTPEEVDAFVNDRSPRAFERVVDRLLASPHYGEKWARHWLDVARYAESDGFKADDTRPHVWRYRDYVIKSFNSDKPYDRFIKEQIAGDELWPDDPEALVATGFNRHYPDEYNARNLMQRRQEILNDITDTVGASLLGTTYACARCHDHKYDPVLQKDYYRLQAFFAATRAKDDYVLASKAEQAEYARRRAAWEKQTAHLQTQLDQLEAVARKAIYDDNFDKYPADVQLAVNTPAAQRNTMQWLMYHKAQWQLNYGVDEDGNGVAQKLKGEQKKQWEALRVVLAKFDAIKPAPLPLGSGITDIGPQAPKHFLLNGGGYDNYGAEVQPGYLTIIEPRDAQVEPCGKVASTGRRTALANWLTDPKNPLVARVLVNRLWHHHFGRGIVATPNDFGKMRETETHPELLDWLAATFVEQGWSMKKMHRLMMLSNAYKQAATFNEQAAQVDPDNKLLWRFRRARLSGEEIRDAVLRVSGTLNEQMYGPSIFPEIPKEMEVRGGWNRKETEANKNRRSIYAFVRRNSRYPLFQAFDMPDTHESCGRRSVTTTAPQALNLLNDKTILAAAQA
;
A
#
# COMPACT_ATOMS: atom_id res chain seq x y z
N MET A 1 -26.32 -94.04 9.94
CA MET A 1 -27.40 -93.22 9.37
C MET A 1 -27.58 -91.99 10.27
N ARG A 2 -27.53 -90.80 9.65
CA ARG A 2 -27.84 -89.42 10.13
C ARG A 2 -26.83 -88.63 11.00
N VAL A 3 -26.60 -87.44 10.47
CA VAL A 3 -25.65 -86.34 10.70
C VAL A 3 -26.10 -85.44 11.85
N ALA A 4 -25.18 -84.84 12.62
CA ALA A 4 -25.13 -83.40 12.90
C ALA A 4 -24.04 -82.99 13.92
N PHE A 5 -23.08 -82.26 13.36
CA PHE A 5 -22.03 -81.39 13.89
C PHE A 5 -22.16 -80.84 15.32
N ARG A 6 -21.05 -80.98 16.07
CA ARG A 6 -20.70 -80.17 17.25
C ARG A 6 -19.47 -79.33 16.91
N PHE A 7 -19.63 -78.01 16.76
CA PHE A 7 -18.52 -77.07 16.73
C PHE A 7 -18.21 -76.62 18.18
N LYS A 8 -17.03 -76.98 18.68
CA LYS A 8 -16.47 -76.46 19.94
C LYS A 8 -15.54 -75.29 19.59
N ALA A 9 -15.79 -74.17 20.26
CA ALA A 9 -14.97 -72.97 20.23
C ALA A 9 -13.59 -73.23 20.86
N LEU A 10 -12.54 -72.68 20.24
CA LEU A 10 -11.24 -72.50 20.85
C LEU A 10 -10.71 -71.11 20.47
N LEU A 11 -10.30 -70.37 21.50
CA LEU A 11 -9.65 -69.06 21.42
C LEU A 11 -8.39 -69.14 20.53
N ALA A 12 -8.27 -68.21 19.59
CA ALA A 12 -7.01 -67.87 18.94
C ALA A 12 -6.70 -66.39 19.18
N VAL A 13 -5.54 -66.14 19.77
CA VAL A 13 -4.89 -64.84 19.90
C VAL A 13 -4.50 -64.38 18.49
N ALA A 14 -5.05 -63.24 18.04
CA ALA A 14 -4.60 -62.56 16.83
C ALA A 14 -4.10 -61.16 17.22
N ALA A 15 -2.82 -60.92 16.96
CA ALA A 15 -2.21 -59.60 17.04
C ALA A 15 -2.90 -58.65 16.05
N LEU A 16 -3.67 -57.70 16.58
CA LEU A 16 -4.23 -56.61 15.80
C LEU A 16 -3.11 -55.60 15.53
N GLY A 17 -2.64 -55.61 14.30
CA GLY A 17 -1.71 -54.61 13.77
C GLY A 17 -2.29 -53.21 13.93
N CYS A 18 -1.41 -52.27 14.29
CA CYS A 18 -1.65 -50.84 14.21
C CYS A 18 -2.14 -50.48 12.81
N GLY A 19 -3.46 -50.33 12.66
CA GLY A 19 -4.06 -49.59 11.57
C GLY A 19 -3.67 -48.13 11.75
N VAL A 20 -2.71 -47.68 10.95
CA VAL A 20 -2.49 -46.26 10.68
C VAL A 20 -3.80 -45.75 10.07
N PHE A 21 -4.58 -45.01 10.84
CA PHE A 21 -5.61 -44.16 10.27
C PHE A 21 -4.90 -43.00 9.54
N THR A 22 -4.54 -43.23 8.28
CA THR A 22 -4.26 -42.13 7.36
C THR A 22 -5.59 -41.44 7.05
N LEU A 23 -5.82 -40.29 7.69
CA LEU A 23 -6.72 -39.28 7.14
C LEU A 23 -6.06 -38.72 5.88
N ALA A 24 -6.40 -39.30 4.74
CA ALA A 24 -6.13 -38.69 3.45
C ALA A 24 -7.18 -37.59 3.18
N ASP A 25 -6.67 -36.52 2.58
CA ASP A 25 -7.34 -35.35 1.99
C ASP A 25 -7.68 -34.19 2.95
N HIS A 26 -7.21 -32.96 2.68
CA HIS A 26 -7.27 -32.32 1.37
C HIS A 26 -5.97 -31.65 0.89
N LEU A 27 -5.43 -32.21 -0.21
CA LEU A 27 -4.51 -31.67 -1.23
C LEU A 27 -3.16 -31.08 -0.79
N SER A 28 -2.18 -31.97 -0.66
CA SER A 28 -0.79 -31.67 -1.04
C SER A 28 -0.71 -31.08 -2.45
N PHE A 29 0.24 -30.18 -2.71
CA PHE A 29 0.40 -29.53 -4.02
C PHE A 29 0.43 -30.52 -5.18
N THR A 30 -0.33 -30.23 -6.23
CA THR A 30 -0.38 -31.04 -7.45
C THR A 30 0.94 -30.93 -8.24
N LYS A 31 1.19 -31.85 -9.19
CA LYS A 31 2.33 -31.72 -10.11
C LYS A 31 2.29 -30.41 -10.89
N GLU A 32 1.10 -29.95 -11.27
CA GLU A 32 0.90 -28.68 -11.96
C GLU A 32 1.33 -27.51 -11.07
N HIS A 33 0.89 -27.48 -9.81
CA HIS A 33 1.31 -26.48 -8.81
C HIS A 33 2.83 -26.41 -8.66
N LEU A 34 3.49 -27.55 -8.47
CA LEU A 34 4.95 -27.64 -8.33
C LEU A 34 5.68 -27.22 -9.61
N SER A 35 5.05 -27.37 -10.77
CA SER A 35 5.62 -26.99 -12.06
C SER A 35 5.43 -25.51 -12.41
N HIS A 36 4.53 -24.81 -11.73
CA HIS A 36 4.14 -23.43 -12.06
C HIS A 36 5.33 -22.47 -11.93
N TRP A 37 5.58 -21.70 -12.99
CA TRP A 37 6.81 -20.93 -13.16
C TRP A 37 6.99 -19.81 -12.12
N ALA A 38 5.89 -19.17 -11.68
CA ALA A 38 5.95 -18.03 -10.76
C ALA A 38 6.53 -18.38 -9.39
N TYR A 39 6.41 -19.64 -8.95
CA TYR A 39 6.91 -20.10 -7.64
C TYR A 39 8.33 -20.70 -7.73
N LYS A 40 8.89 -20.81 -8.95
CA LYS A 40 10.28 -21.24 -9.16
C LYS A 40 11.21 -20.04 -9.09
N SER A 41 12.40 -20.24 -8.51
CA SER A 41 13.46 -19.23 -8.50
C SER A 41 13.71 -18.66 -9.88
N VAL A 42 13.95 -17.34 -9.95
CA VAL A 42 14.22 -16.66 -11.21
C VAL A 42 15.56 -17.14 -11.77
N VAL A 43 15.55 -17.64 -13.01
CA VAL A 43 16.76 -17.96 -13.76
C VAL A 43 16.81 -17.02 -14.95
N LYS A 44 17.89 -16.25 -15.09
CA LYS A 44 18.04 -15.29 -16.19
C LYS A 44 18.18 -16.02 -17.53
N PRO A 45 17.19 -15.92 -18.44
CA PRO A 45 17.29 -16.59 -19.74
C PRO A 45 18.35 -15.96 -20.64
N ALA A 46 18.87 -16.74 -21.59
CA ALA A 46 19.71 -16.18 -22.64
C ALA A 46 18.89 -15.26 -23.56
N VAL A 47 19.51 -14.21 -24.08
CA VAL A 47 18.86 -13.32 -25.06
C VAL A 47 18.67 -14.09 -26.38
N PRO A 48 17.45 -14.15 -26.94
CA PRO A 48 17.18 -14.99 -28.10
C PRO A 48 17.85 -14.45 -29.37
N ALA A 49 18.23 -15.37 -30.25
CA ALA A 49 18.69 -15.03 -31.60
C ALA A 49 17.47 -14.78 -32.51
N VAL A 50 17.46 -13.63 -33.18
CA VAL A 50 16.36 -13.17 -34.06
C VAL A 50 16.85 -12.95 -35.49
N LYS A 51 15.94 -13.03 -36.47
CA LYS A 51 16.26 -12.85 -37.89
C LYS A 51 16.46 -11.36 -38.22
N HIS A 52 15.57 -10.48 -37.76
CA HIS A 52 15.60 -9.05 -38.04
C HIS A 52 16.51 -8.28 -37.06
N ARG A 53 17.79 -8.67 -36.99
CA ARG A 53 18.81 -8.13 -36.06
C ARG A 53 18.98 -6.61 -36.13
N ALA A 54 18.72 -6.01 -37.30
CA ALA A 54 18.82 -4.55 -37.46
C ALA A 54 17.79 -3.79 -36.61
N TRP A 55 16.59 -4.37 -36.39
CA TRP A 55 15.54 -3.76 -35.56
C TRP A 55 15.79 -3.99 -34.07
N ALA A 56 16.29 -5.16 -33.66
CA ALA A 56 16.57 -5.40 -32.24
C ALA A 56 17.80 -4.62 -31.77
N LYS A 57 17.59 -3.55 -30.99
CA LYS A 57 18.66 -2.70 -30.42
C LYS A 57 18.92 -2.97 -28.95
N SER A 58 18.07 -3.77 -28.30
CA SER A 58 18.16 -4.15 -26.91
C SER A 58 17.74 -5.62 -26.70
N PRO A 59 18.11 -6.25 -25.57
CA PRO A 59 17.57 -7.56 -25.21
C PRO A 59 16.04 -7.61 -25.16
N VAL A 60 15.39 -6.53 -24.70
CA VAL A 60 13.92 -6.41 -24.71
C VAL A 60 13.39 -6.59 -26.13
N ASP A 61 13.99 -5.90 -27.10
CA ASP A 61 13.57 -6.01 -28.51
C ASP A 61 13.76 -7.43 -29.05
N ALA A 62 14.83 -8.12 -28.64
CA ALA A 62 15.06 -9.50 -29.09
C ALA A 62 13.96 -10.46 -28.61
N PHE A 63 13.54 -10.37 -27.35
CA PHE A 63 12.44 -11.19 -26.83
C PHE A 63 11.09 -10.89 -27.49
N ILE A 64 10.78 -9.61 -27.74
CA ILE A 64 9.56 -9.23 -28.46
C ILE A 64 9.61 -9.72 -29.91
N LEU A 65 10.73 -9.47 -30.59
CA LEU A 65 10.88 -9.82 -32.00
C LEU A 65 10.86 -11.34 -32.23
N GLN A 66 11.40 -12.14 -31.30
CA GLN A 66 11.30 -13.60 -31.35
C GLN A 66 9.83 -14.05 -31.45
N LYS A 67 8.93 -13.48 -30.64
CA LYS A 67 7.50 -13.81 -30.68
C LYS A 67 6.82 -13.28 -31.93
N LEU A 68 7.17 -12.08 -32.38
CA LEU A 68 6.65 -11.52 -33.64
C LEU A 68 7.04 -12.40 -34.83
N GLU A 69 8.31 -12.77 -34.97
CA GLU A 69 8.83 -13.62 -36.04
C GLU A 69 8.19 -15.01 -36.04
N ALA A 70 7.98 -15.61 -34.86
CA ALA A 70 7.29 -16.89 -34.72
C ALA A 70 5.83 -16.84 -35.21
N ASN A 71 5.19 -15.67 -35.14
CA ASN A 71 3.82 -15.43 -35.59
C ASN A 71 3.74 -14.70 -36.94
N GLN A 72 4.86 -14.60 -37.66
CA GLN A 72 4.94 -13.92 -38.97
C GLN A 72 4.50 -12.44 -38.93
N LEU A 73 4.59 -11.82 -37.76
CA LEU A 73 4.30 -10.41 -37.55
C LEU A 73 5.56 -9.56 -37.70
N LYS A 74 5.35 -8.30 -38.06
CA LYS A 74 6.39 -7.28 -38.12
C LYS A 74 6.08 -6.17 -37.13
N PRO A 75 7.10 -5.60 -36.47
CA PRO A 75 6.92 -4.43 -35.63
C PRO A 75 6.50 -3.22 -36.48
N SER A 76 5.78 -2.30 -35.84
CA SER A 76 5.41 -1.01 -36.43
C SER A 76 6.64 -0.12 -36.61
N ALA A 77 6.52 0.88 -37.47
CA ALA A 77 7.54 1.92 -37.61
C ALA A 77 7.73 2.68 -36.29
N ALA A 78 8.86 3.38 -36.15
CA ALA A 78 9.06 4.27 -35.01
C ALA A 78 8.01 5.40 -35.00
N ALA A 79 7.57 5.81 -33.81
CA ALA A 79 6.74 7.00 -33.65
C ALA A 79 7.52 8.25 -34.06
N ASP A 80 6.80 9.27 -34.53
CA ASP A 80 7.37 10.60 -34.72
C ASP A 80 7.85 11.19 -33.39
N LYS A 81 8.75 12.17 -33.46
CA LYS A 81 9.37 12.76 -32.27
C LYS A 81 8.37 13.40 -31.32
N ILE A 82 7.31 14.04 -31.81
CA ILE A 82 6.34 14.74 -30.96
C ILE A 82 5.51 13.71 -30.18
N THR A 83 5.02 12.68 -30.87
CA THR A 83 4.31 11.56 -30.24
C THR A 83 5.18 10.87 -29.19
N LEU A 84 6.46 10.62 -29.53
CA LEU A 84 7.39 9.93 -28.63
C LEU A 84 7.73 10.76 -27.38
N LEU A 85 7.97 12.07 -27.55
CA LEU A 85 8.20 12.98 -26.42
C LEU A 85 6.97 13.07 -25.52
N ARG A 86 5.79 13.33 -26.09
CA ARG A 86 4.55 13.43 -25.32
C ARG A 86 4.32 12.18 -24.49
N ARG A 87 4.49 11.00 -25.09
CA ARG A 87 4.38 9.71 -24.40
C ARG A 87 5.36 9.62 -23.23
N ALA A 88 6.66 9.85 -23.48
CA ALA A 88 7.69 9.75 -22.46
C ALA A 88 7.46 10.73 -21.29
N THR A 89 7.03 11.97 -21.57
CA THR A 89 6.79 12.97 -20.53
C THR A 89 5.60 12.57 -19.65
N PHE A 90 4.49 12.09 -20.21
CA PHE A 90 3.37 11.58 -19.41
C PHE A 90 3.75 10.32 -18.62
N ASP A 91 4.42 9.35 -19.24
CA ASP A 91 4.80 8.10 -18.58
C ASP A 91 5.74 8.34 -17.39
N LEU A 92 6.69 9.27 -17.52
CA LEU A 92 7.65 9.53 -16.46
C LEU A 92 7.24 10.62 -15.47
N THR A 93 6.49 11.66 -15.87
CA THR A 93 6.19 12.81 -15.00
C THR A 93 4.70 13.09 -14.79
N GLY A 94 3.83 12.47 -15.61
CA GLY A 94 2.39 12.71 -15.61
C GLY A 94 1.97 14.07 -16.15
N LEU A 95 2.89 14.80 -16.79
CA LEU A 95 2.69 16.15 -17.31
C LEU A 95 2.91 16.18 -18.83
N PRO A 96 2.28 17.12 -19.55
CA PRO A 96 2.61 17.37 -20.95
C PRO A 96 4.00 18.04 -21.07
N PRO A 97 4.73 17.82 -22.18
CA PRO A 97 5.95 18.58 -22.47
C PRO A 97 5.63 20.06 -22.72
N THR A 98 6.56 20.96 -22.40
CA THR A 98 6.43 22.38 -22.76
C THR A 98 6.77 22.60 -24.25
N PRO A 99 6.33 23.72 -24.87
CA PRO A 99 6.72 24.05 -26.24
C PRO A 99 8.25 24.04 -26.46
N GLU A 100 9.02 24.56 -25.50
CA GLU A 100 10.48 24.63 -25.58
C GLU A 100 11.11 23.22 -25.54
N GLU A 101 10.55 22.30 -24.75
CA GLU A 101 10.99 20.91 -24.72
C GLU A 101 10.70 20.19 -26.04
N VAL A 102 9.57 20.50 -26.67
CA VAL A 102 9.22 19.98 -28.01
C VAL A 102 10.23 20.47 -29.03
N ASP A 103 10.48 21.77 -29.10
CA ASP A 103 11.42 22.36 -30.05
C ASP A 103 12.85 21.82 -29.85
N ALA A 104 13.30 21.70 -28.60
CA ALA A 104 14.61 21.15 -28.29
C ALA A 104 14.76 19.70 -28.79
N PHE A 105 13.75 18.84 -28.58
CA PHE A 105 13.82 17.45 -29.00
C PHE A 105 13.68 17.27 -30.52
N VAL A 106 12.75 18.01 -31.15
CA VAL A 106 12.54 17.97 -32.60
C VAL A 106 13.83 18.37 -33.33
N ASN A 107 14.52 19.40 -32.84
CA ASN A 107 15.76 19.91 -33.44
C ASN A 107 17.03 19.10 -33.10
N ASP A 108 17.06 18.29 -32.03
CA ASP A 108 18.23 17.44 -31.72
C ASP A 108 18.38 16.30 -32.74
N ARG A 109 19.38 16.39 -33.62
CA ARG A 109 19.70 15.38 -34.65
C ARG A 109 20.63 14.26 -34.16
N SER A 110 21.02 14.29 -32.89
CA SER A 110 21.90 13.27 -32.31
C SER A 110 21.24 11.88 -32.29
N PRO A 111 22.01 10.80 -32.49
CA PRO A 111 21.52 9.44 -32.28
C PRO A 111 21.12 9.16 -30.82
N ARG A 112 21.54 10.00 -29.87
CA ARG A 112 21.20 9.93 -28.43
C ARG A 112 20.12 10.93 -28.00
N ALA A 113 19.44 11.59 -28.95
CA ALA A 113 18.45 12.62 -28.63
C ALA A 113 17.37 12.11 -27.65
N PHE A 114 16.78 10.95 -27.94
CA PHE A 114 15.72 10.40 -27.08
C PHE A 114 16.26 9.87 -25.74
N GLU A 115 17.50 9.36 -25.73
CA GLU A 115 18.16 8.95 -24.49
C GLU A 115 18.32 10.10 -23.52
N ARG A 116 18.72 11.28 -24.01
CA ARG A 116 18.79 12.50 -23.20
C ARG A 116 17.42 12.96 -22.68
N VAL A 117 16.36 12.79 -23.46
CA VAL A 117 14.99 13.06 -22.99
C VAL A 117 14.64 12.15 -21.82
N VAL A 118 14.87 10.84 -21.95
CA VAL A 118 14.59 9.87 -20.87
C VAL A 118 15.40 10.19 -19.62
N ASP A 119 16.70 10.46 -19.77
CA ASP A 119 17.60 10.78 -18.64
C ASP A 119 17.16 12.06 -17.92
N ARG A 120 16.77 13.11 -18.67
CA ARG A 120 16.21 14.36 -18.12
C ARG A 120 14.92 14.12 -17.35
N LEU A 121 13.99 13.33 -17.91
CA LEU A 121 12.70 13.05 -17.28
C LEU A 121 12.86 12.20 -16.02
N LEU A 122 13.77 11.21 -16.01
CA LEU A 122 14.09 10.42 -14.82
C LEU A 122 14.77 11.25 -13.72
N ALA A 123 15.49 12.31 -14.10
CA ALA A 123 16.09 13.26 -13.16
C ALA A 123 15.09 14.31 -12.63
N SER A 124 13.93 14.46 -13.28
CA SER A 124 12.90 15.42 -12.86
C SER A 124 12.34 15.07 -11.46
N PRO A 125 12.09 16.06 -10.59
CA PRO A 125 11.43 15.81 -9.31
C PRO A 125 9.97 15.35 -9.48
N HIS A 126 9.35 15.60 -10.64
CA HIS A 126 8.01 15.13 -10.97
C HIS A 126 7.96 13.63 -11.29
N TYR A 127 9.11 12.96 -11.46
CA TYR A 127 9.20 11.52 -11.61
C TYR A 127 8.60 10.80 -10.39
N GLY A 128 9.05 11.19 -9.20
CA GLY A 128 8.57 10.63 -7.95
C GLY A 128 7.08 10.86 -7.75
N GLU A 129 6.55 12.01 -8.17
CA GLU A 129 5.11 12.30 -8.08
C GLU A 129 4.28 11.38 -8.96
N LYS A 130 4.72 11.14 -10.20
CA LYS A 130 4.04 10.22 -11.13
C LYS A 130 4.09 8.78 -10.63
N TRP A 131 5.27 8.28 -10.29
CA TRP A 131 5.44 6.87 -9.92
C TRP A 131 4.94 6.56 -8.50
N ALA A 132 4.97 7.53 -7.58
CA ALA A 132 4.33 7.38 -6.28
C ALA A 132 2.82 7.17 -6.42
N ARG A 133 2.15 7.81 -7.39
CA ARG A 133 0.71 7.60 -7.60
C ARG A 133 0.36 6.14 -7.88
N HIS A 134 1.13 5.46 -8.71
CA HIS A 134 0.95 4.04 -8.97
C HIS A 134 1.18 3.18 -7.71
N TRP A 135 2.17 3.53 -6.88
CA TRP A 135 2.39 2.82 -5.62
C TRP A 135 1.29 3.08 -4.59
N LEU A 136 0.74 4.30 -4.52
CA LEU A 136 -0.28 4.68 -3.55
C LEU A 136 -1.62 3.95 -3.81
N ASP A 137 -1.93 3.66 -5.07
CA ASP A 137 -3.05 2.77 -5.45
C ASP A 137 -2.84 1.35 -4.90
N VAL A 138 -1.62 0.83 -4.99
CA VAL A 138 -1.23 -0.50 -4.48
C VAL A 138 -1.23 -0.53 -2.94
N ALA A 139 -0.78 0.55 -2.32
CA ALA A 139 -0.71 0.71 -0.87
C ALA A 139 -2.06 1.09 -0.22
N ARG A 140 -3.13 1.26 -1.03
CA ARG A 140 -4.48 1.59 -0.55
C ARG A 140 -4.51 2.90 0.23
N TYR A 141 -3.68 3.84 -0.22
CA TYR A 141 -3.47 5.11 0.45
C TYR A 141 -4.78 5.89 0.54
N ALA A 142 -5.15 6.24 1.76
CA ALA A 142 -6.17 7.22 2.05
C ALA A 142 -5.79 7.95 3.34
N GLU A 143 -6.19 9.21 3.43
CA GLU A 143 -5.99 10.08 4.59
C GLU A 143 -7.19 10.04 5.55
N SER A 144 -8.05 9.02 5.41
CA SER A 144 -9.19 8.80 6.28
C SER A 144 -9.39 7.32 6.62
N ASP A 145 -10.13 7.08 7.70
CA ASP A 145 -10.34 5.77 8.30
C ASP A 145 -11.20 4.80 7.47
N GLY A 146 -12.15 5.30 6.68
CA GLY A 146 -13.18 4.49 6.03
C GLY A 146 -14.31 4.09 6.98
N PHE A 147 -15.07 3.06 6.57
CA PHE A 147 -16.22 2.52 7.29
C PHE A 147 -17.26 3.59 7.65
N LYS A 148 -17.88 3.53 8.83
CA LYS A 148 -18.94 4.47 9.21
C LYS A 148 -18.33 5.79 9.65
N ALA A 149 -17.37 5.82 10.58
CA ALA A 149 -16.84 7.10 11.08
C ALA A 149 -16.09 7.92 10.01
N ASP A 150 -15.17 7.29 9.26
CA ASP A 150 -14.33 7.90 8.21
C ASP A 150 -13.59 9.19 8.62
N ASP A 151 -13.09 9.21 9.86
CA ASP A 151 -12.34 10.34 10.39
C ASP A 151 -11.01 10.55 9.66
N THR A 152 -10.54 11.80 9.67
CA THR A 152 -9.29 12.20 9.01
C THR A 152 -8.09 11.74 9.84
N ARG A 153 -7.06 11.21 9.15
CA ARG A 153 -5.77 10.85 9.72
C ARG A 153 -4.75 11.96 9.43
N PRO A 154 -4.49 12.89 10.37
CA PRO A 154 -3.83 14.18 10.08
C PRO A 154 -2.35 14.09 9.66
N HIS A 155 -1.69 12.94 9.89
CA HIS A 155 -0.26 12.77 9.66
C HIS A 155 0.07 11.78 8.53
N VAL A 156 -0.94 11.14 7.93
CA VAL A 156 -0.74 10.08 6.92
C VAL A 156 -0.17 10.60 5.60
N TRP A 157 -0.38 11.86 5.25
CA TRP A 157 0.22 12.48 4.04
C TRP A 157 1.74 12.38 4.00
N ARG A 158 2.40 12.22 5.14
CA ARG A 158 3.86 12.01 5.21
C ARG A 158 4.29 10.73 4.51
N TYR A 159 3.45 9.70 4.52
CA TYR A 159 3.71 8.47 3.78
C TYR A 159 3.75 8.72 2.27
N ARG A 160 2.81 9.51 1.73
CA ARG A 160 2.85 9.91 0.31
C ARG A 160 4.18 10.62 0.00
N ASP A 161 4.57 11.57 0.83
CA ASP A 161 5.82 12.32 0.63
C ASP A 161 7.05 11.41 0.71
N TYR A 162 7.08 10.47 1.66
CA TYR A 162 8.11 9.44 1.77
C TYR A 162 8.24 8.61 0.48
N VAL A 163 7.12 8.19 -0.12
CA VAL A 163 7.13 7.43 -1.39
C VAL A 163 7.68 8.28 -2.52
N ILE A 164 7.23 9.54 -2.65
CA ILE A 164 7.72 10.49 -3.67
C ILE A 164 9.25 10.66 -3.54
N LYS A 165 9.75 10.92 -2.32
CA LYS A 165 11.18 11.08 -2.05
C LYS A 165 11.97 9.80 -2.35
N SER A 166 11.44 8.65 -1.96
CA SER A 166 12.08 7.34 -2.17
C SER A 166 12.28 7.07 -3.66
N PHE A 167 11.27 7.33 -4.50
CA PHE A 167 11.40 7.14 -5.94
C PHE A 167 12.27 8.22 -6.59
N ASN A 168 12.16 9.48 -6.18
CA ASN A 168 13.02 10.55 -6.70
C ASN A 168 14.51 10.31 -6.43
N SER A 169 14.85 9.76 -5.26
CA SER A 169 16.22 9.38 -4.90
C SER A 169 16.66 8.04 -5.50
N ASP A 170 15.80 7.35 -6.24
CA ASP A 170 16.03 6.00 -6.77
C ASP A 170 16.46 5.01 -5.66
N LYS A 171 15.79 5.11 -4.51
CA LYS A 171 16.00 4.20 -3.38
C LYS A 171 15.89 2.75 -3.90
N PRO A 172 16.88 1.88 -3.63
CA PRO A 172 16.79 0.47 -3.99
C PRO A 172 15.47 -0.14 -3.53
N TYR A 173 14.75 -0.79 -4.43
CA TYR A 173 13.39 -1.26 -4.14
C TYR A 173 13.35 -2.29 -3.02
N ASP A 174 14.39 -3.11 -2.86
CA ASP A 174 14.55 -4.00 -1.70
C ASP A 174 14.59 -3.20 -0.38
N ARG A 175 15.39 -2.14 -0.29
CA ARG A 175 15.42 -1.23 0.86
C ARG A 175 14.05 -0.61 1.10
N PHE A 176 13.39 -0.14 0.04
CA PHE A 176 12.04 0.41 0.12
C PHE A 176 11.04 -0.60 0.70
N ILE A 177 11.00 -1.84 0.22
CA ILE A 177 10.12 -2.89 0.76
C ILE A 177 10.44 -3.25 2.21
N LYS A 178 11.72 -3.31 2.59
CA LYS A 178 12.09 -3.54 4.00
C LYS A 178 11.53 -2.46 4.92
N GLU A 179 11.59 -1.20 4.49
CA GLU A 179 11.02 -0.08 5.23
C GLU A 179 9.49 -0.18 5.36
N GLN A 180 8.79 -0.61 4.30
CA GLN A 180 7.33 -0.80 4.33
C GLN A 180 6.88 -1.81 5.40
N ILE A 181 7.63 -2.92 5.53
CA ILE A 181 7.26 -4.04 6.39
C ILE A 181 7.77 -3.86 7.82
N ALA A 182 9.01 -3.41 7.99
CA ALA A 182 9.74 -3.45 9.25
C ALA A 182 10.67 -2.23 9.45
N GLY A 183 10.34 -1.07 8.90
CA GLY A 183 11.17 0.13 9.00
C GLY A 183 11.50 0.54 10.44
N ASP A 184 10.54 0.43 11.34
CA ASP A 184 10.69 0.69 12.78
C ASP A 184 11.58 -0.32 13.52
N GLU A 185 11.65 -1.57 13.04
CA GLU A 185 12.51 -2.60 13.63
C GLU A 185 13.96 -2.49 13.13
N LEU A 186 14.12 -2.27 11.83
CA LEU A 186 15.42 -2.28 11.16
C LEU A 186 16.15 -0.93 11.29
N TRP A 187 15.42 0.19 11.30
CA TRP A 187 15.97 1.55 11.37
C TRP A 187 15.14 2.47 12.30
N PRO A 188 15.13 2.19 13.61
CA PRO A 188 14.29 2.90 14.58
C PRO A 188 14.62 4.39 14.77
N ASP A 189 15.85 4.80 14.44
CA ASP A 189 16.30 6.20 14.53
C ASP A 189 16.07 6.99 13.22
N ASP A 190 15.56 6.36 12.16
CA ASP A 190 15.31 6.98 10.85
C ASP A 190 13.82 7.36 10.71
N PRO A 191 13.45 8.65 10.79
CA PRO A 191 12.06 9.08 10.72
C PRO A 191 11.34 8.65 9.43
N GLU A 192 12.06 8.57 8.31
CA GLU A 192 11.47 8.16 7.03
C GLU A 192 11.17 6.64 7.05
N ALA A 193 12.03 5.84 7.69
CA ALA A 193 11.75 4.41 7.88
C ALA A 193 10.56 4.16 8.83
N LEU A 194 10.38 5.01 9.86
CA LEU A 194 9.19 4.95 10.72
C LEU A 194 7.91 5.23 9.92
N VAL A 195 7.92 6.30 9.11
CA VAL A 195 6.80 6.69 8.24
C VAL A 195 6.51 5.62 7.20
N ALA A 196 7.53 4.93 6.67
CA ALA A 196 7.35 3.86 5.68
C ALA A 196 6.47 2.72 6.19
N THR A 197 6.50 2.39 7.48
CA THR A 197 5.58 1.39 8.07
C THR A 197 4.09 1.76 7.90
N GLY A 198 3.81 3.02 7.51
CA GLY A 198 2.55 3.50 7.01
C GLY A 198 1.88 2.58 5.99
N PHE A 199 2.62 1.86 5.15
CA PHE A 199 2.04 0.87 4.22
C PHE A 199 1.07 -0.10 4.89
N ASN A 200 1.45 -0.62 6.07
CA ASN A 200 0.62 -1.52 6.86
C ASN A 200 -0.35 -0.79 7.81
N ARG A 201 -0.41 0.55 7.79
CA ARG A 201 -1.37 1.38 8.54
C ARG A 201 -2.56 1.84 7.69
N HIS A 202 -2.46 1.77 6.35
CA HIS A 202 -3.49 2.24 5.41
C HIS A 202 -4.77 1.39 5.37
N TYR A 203 -4.87 0.33 6.18
CA TYR A 203 -6.10 -0.42 6.34
C TYR A 203 -7.30 0.47 6.71
N PRO A 204 -8.50 0.20 6.19
CA PRO A 204 -9.73 0.75 6.73
C PRO A 204 -9.89 0.37 8.20
N ASP A 205 -10.37 1.29 9.04
CA ASP A 205 -10.49 1.05 10.48
C ASP A 205 -11.74 1.71 11.07
N GLU A 206 -12.61 0.94 11.72
CA GLU A 206 -13.70 1.49 12.52
C GLU A 206 -13.20 1.66 13.95
N TYR A 207 -12.57 2.80 14.25
CA TYR A 207 -11.90 3.01 15.53
C TYR A 207 -12.83 2.89 16.75
N ASN A 208 -14.13 3.17 16.56
CA ASN A 208 -15.15 3.16 17.62
C ASN A 208 -15.78 1.77 17.85
N ALA A 209 -15.37 0.75 17.10
CA ALA A 209 -15.90 -0.60 17.27
C ALA A 209 -15.61 -1.14 18.67
N ARG A 210 -16.61 -1.76 19.30
CA ARG A 210 -16.52 -2.31 20.66
C ARG A 210 -16.04 -3.76 20.70
N ASN A 211 -16.28 -4.53 19.63
CA ASN A 211 -15.70 -5.86 19.46
C ASN A 211 -14.26 -5.74 18.94
N LEU A 212 -13.31 -5.62 19.87
CA LEU A 212 -11.90 -5.38 19.53
C LEU A 212 -11.21 -6.61 18.91
N MET A 213 -11.71 -7.82 19.18
CA MET A 213 -11.18 -9.05 18.59
C MET A 213 -11.55 -9.17 17.11
N GLN A 214 -12.82 -8.90 16.77
CA GLN A 214 -13.25 -8.84 15.38
C GLN A 214 -12.51 -7.73 14.61
N ARG A 215 -12.49 -6.50 15.14
CA ARG A 215 -11.76 -5.37 14.53
C ARG A 215 -10.28 -5.71 14.31
N ARG A 216 -9.65 -6.39 15.26
CA ARG A 216 -8.27 -6.87 15.13
C ARG A 216 -8.13 -7.85 13.96
N GLN A 217 -9.02 -8.82 13.84
CA GLN A 217 -8.96 -9.81 12.79
C GLN A 217 -9.16 -9.17 11.40
N GLU A 218 -10.08 -8.20 11.28
CA GLU A 218 -10.29 -7.43 10.04
C GLU A 218 -9.00 -6.71 9.61
N ILE A 219 -8.33 -6.03 10.54
CA ILE A 219 -7.04 -5.36 10.29
C ILE A 219 -5.96 -6.35 9.86
N LEU A 220 -5.85 -7.49 10.54
CA LEU A 220 -4.86 -8.51 10.20
C LEU A 220 -5.11 -9.13 8.82
N ASN A 221 -6.37 -9.43 8.49
CA ASN A 221 -6.76 -9.93 7.19
C ASN A 221 -6.35 -8.94 6.09
N ASP A 222 -6.67 -7.66 6.32
CA ASP A 222 -6.39 -6.59 5.38
C ASP A 222 -4.88 -6.39 5.13
N ILE A 223 -4.05 -6.39 6.18
CA ILE A 223 -2.57 -6.36 6.03
C ILE A 223 -2.08 -7.59 5.26
N THR A 224 -2.57 -8.78 5.61
CA THR A 224 -2.17 -10.06 4.99
C THR A 224 -2.51 -10.08 3.50
N ASP A 225 -3.74 -9.69 3.15
CA ASP A 225 -4.22 -9.61 1.77
C ASP A 225 -3.42 -8.60 0.96
N THR A 226 -3.11 -7.45 1.56
CA THR A 226 -2.33 -6.40 0.90
C THR A 226 -0.91 -6.86 0.60
N VAL A 227 -0.21 -7.44 1.58
CA VAL A 227 1.16 -7.94 1.40
C VAL A 227 1.18 -9.07 0.35
N GLY A 228 0.24 -10.01 0.43
CA GLY A 228 0.09 -11.11 -0.52
C GLY A 228 -0.16 -10.63 -1.95
N ALA A 229 -1.11 -9.72 -2.14
CA ALA A 229 -1.45 -9.23 -3.47
C ALA A 229 -0.39 -8.29 -4.05
N SER A 230 0.12 -7.35 -3.26
CA SER A 230 0.98 -6.26 -3.77
C SER A 230 2.44 -6.66 -3.97
N LEU A 231 2.97 -7.55 -3.10
CA LEU A 231 4.39 -7.93 -3.09
C LEU A 231 4.60 -9.33 -3.65
N LEU A 232 3.72 -10.28 -3.31
CA LEU A 232 3.80 -11.65 -3.79
C LEU A 232 2.98 -11.91 -5.05
N GLY A 233 2.15 -10.95 -5.47
CA GLY A 233 1.31 -11.09 -6.66
C GLY A 233 0.40 -12.32 -6.58
N THR A 234 -0.17 -12.60 -5.41
CA THR A 234 -0.99 -13.79 -5.18
C THR A 234 -2.30 -13.41 -4.48
N THR A 235 -3.43 -13.96 -4.91
CA THR A 235 -4.76 -13.74 -4.31
C THR A 235 -4.93 -14.52 -3.01
N TYR A 236 -4.23 -14.10 -1.96
CA TYR A 236 -4.27 -14.75 -0.64
C TYR A 236 -5.65 -14.81 0.00
N ALA A 237 -6.52 -13.83 -0.27
CA ALA A 237 -7.78 -13.67 0.46
C ALA A 237 -8.71 -14.90 0.40
N CYS A 238 -8.73 -15.65 -0.71
CA CYS A 238 -9.51 -16.89 -0.79
C CYS A 238 -9.02 -17.97 0.18
N ALA A 239 -7.72 -17.97 0.50
CA ALA A 239 -7.12 -18.88 1.46
C ALA A 239 -7.50 -18.57 2.92
N ARG A 240 -8.27 -17.51 3.20
CA ARG A 240 -8.71 -17.16 4.55
C ARG A 240 -9.63 -18.24 5.16
N CYS A 241 -10.56 -18.76 4.37
CA CYS A 241 -11.63 -19.64 4.85
C CYS A 241 -11.39 -21.13 4.55
N HIS A 242 -10.66 -21.43 3.48
CA HIS A 242 -10.34 -22.78 3.01
C HIS A 242 -9.08 -22.72 2.15
N ASP A 243 -8.46 -23.86 1.78
CA ASP A 243 -7.33 -23.85 0.83
C ASP A 243 -7.73 -23.19 -0.49
N HIS A 244 -6.85 -22.39 -1.07
CA HIS A 244 -7.17 -21.65 -2.28
C HIS A 244 -7.61 -22.59 -3.40
N LYS A 245 -8.72 -22.26 -4.07
CA LYS A 245 -9.42 -23.18 -5.00
C LYS A 245 -8.54 -23.64 -6.19
N TYR A 246 -7.66 -22.77 -6.66
CA TYR A 246 -6.85 -23.01 -7.87
C TYR A 246 -5.35 -22.90 -7.63
N ASP A 247 -4.92 -21.84 -6.95
CA ASP A 247 -3.52 -21.59 -6.60
C ASP A 247 -2.98 -22.44 -5.45
N PRO A 248 -1.66 -22.70 -5.41
CA PRO A 248 -1.01 -23.47 -4.35
C PRO A 248 -0.81 -22.62 -3.09
N VAL A 249 -1.91 -22.09 -2.54
CA VAL A 249 -1.93 -21.36 -1.28
C VAL A 249 -2.82 -22.11 -0.31
N LEU A 250 -2.21 -22.74 0.69
CA LEU A 250 -2.96 -23.43 1.74
C LEU A 250 -3.60 -22.39 2.67
N GLN A 251 -4.72 -22.75 3.31
CA GLN A 251 -5.30 -21.93 4.37
C GLN A 251 -4.27 -21.69 5.48
N LYS A 252 -3.47 -22.70 5.78
CA LYS A 252 -2.35 -22.57 6.72
C LYS A 252 -1.35 -21.49 6.29
N ASP A 253 -1.06 -21.35 4.99
CA ASP A 253 -0.15 -20.32 4.49
C ASP A 253 -0.68 -18.90 4.75
N TYR A 254 -2.01 -18.72 4.68
CA TYR A 254 -2.66 -17.45 5.01
C TYR A 254 -2.36 -17.02 6.45
N TYR A 255 -2.61 -17.91 7.41
CA TYR A 255 -2.41 -17.61 8.83
C TYR A 255 -0.92 -17.62 9.23
N ARG A 256 -0.06 -18.34 8.52
CA ARG A 256 1.40 -18.25 8.67
C ARG A 256 1.93 -16.87 8.24
N LEU A 257 1.41 -16.31 7.15
CA LEU A 257 1.75 -14.94 6.74
C LEU A 257 1.17 -13.91 7.73
N GLN A 258 -0.08 -14.10 8.15
CA GLN A 258 -0.74 -13.22 9.13
C GLN A 258 -0.02 -13.19 10.49
N ALA A 259 0.57 -14.31 10.93
CA ALA A 259 1.31 -14.42 12.17
C ALA A 259 2.51 -13.46 12.29
N PHE A 260 3.06 -12.96 11.16
CA PHE A 260 4.11 -11.95 11.18
C PHE A 260 3.64 -10.60 11.74
N PHE A 261 2.34 -10.30 11.62
CA PHE A 261 1.73 -9.04 12.07
C PHE A 261 0.92 -9.21 13.36
N ALA A 262 0.96 -10.39 13.97
CA ALA A 262 0.13 -10.71 15.12
C ALA A 262 0.39 -9.80 16.34
N ALA A 263 1.59 -9.23 16.50
CA ALA A 263 1.90 -8.31 17.59
C ALA A 263 1.64 -6.83 17.27
N THR A 264 1.23 -6.54 16.04
CA THR A 264 1.22 -5.18 15.50
C THR A 264 0.03 -4.34 15.99
N ARG A 265 0.29 -3.05 16.23
CA ARG A 265 -0.69 -1.99 16.46
C ARG A 265 -0.41 -0.76 15.59
N ALA A 266 -1.42 0.08 15.40
CA ALA A 266 -1.23 1.43 14.87
C ALA A 266 -0.36 2.28 15.82
N LYS A 267 0.46 3.14 15.23
CA LYS A 267 1.24 4.17 15.91
C LYS A 267 1.16 5.46 15.09
N ASP A 268 0.23 6.33 15.49
CA ASP A 268 -0.10 7.59 14.81
C ASP A 268 0.60 8.82 15.42
N ASP A 269 1.51 8.57 16.36
CA ASP A 269 2.23 9.54 17.19
C ASP A 269 3.76 9.37 17.10
N TYR A 270 4.27 8.86 15.97
CA TYR A 270 5.72 8.82 15.76
C TYR A 270 6.29 10.24 15.77
N VAL A 271 7.17 10.54 16.73
CA VAL A 271 7.87 11.83 16.78
C VAL A 271 8.96 11.84 15.71
N LEU A 272 8.80 12.69 14.69
CA LEU A 272 9.71 12.76 13.54
C LEU A 272 10.80 13.83 13.67
N ALA A 273 10.78 14.57 14.77
CA ALA A 273 11.79 15.58 15.08
C ALA A 273 13.12 14.94 15.51
N SER A 274 14.23 15.61 15.23
CA SER A 274 15.55 15.22 15.70
C SER A 274 15.63 15.20 17.23
N LYS A 275 16.59 14.45 17.78
CA LYS A 275 16.81 14.39 19.24
C LYS A 275 17.07 15.79 19.85
N ALA A 276 17.74 16.68 19.10
CA ALA A 276 17.98 18.05 19.51
C ALA A 276 16.68 18.89 19.58
N GLU A 277 15.83 18.79 18.56
CA GLU A 277 14.51 19.46 18.55
C GLU A 277 13.60 18.93 19.66
N GLN A 278 13.64 17.62 19.93
CA GLN A 278 12.90 17.01 21.04
C GLN A 278 13.38 17.53 22.39
N ALA A 279 14.70 17.63 22.60
CA ALA A 279 15.26 18.19 23.84
C ALA A 279 14.87 19.66 24.04
N GLU A 280 14.90 20.45 22.96
CA GLU A 280 14.47 21.85 23.00
C GLU A 280 12.96 21.97 23.29
N TYR A 281 12.14 21.16 22.63
CA TYR A 281 10.70 21.08 22.90
C TYR A 281 10.45 20.73 24.37
N ALA A 282 11.12 19.71 24.91
CA ALA A 282 10.99 19.31 26.31
C ALA A 282 11.38 20.42 27.28
N ARG A 283 12.47 21.16 27.00
CA ARG A 283 12.89 22.31 27.80
C ARG A 283 11.83 23.42 27.82
N ARG A 284 11.32 23.80 26.66
CA ARG A 284 10.27 24.84 26.53
C ARG A 284 8.95 24.40 27.15
N ARG A 285 8.59 23.13 26.95
CA ARG A 285 7.41 22.49 27.54
C ARG A 285 7.48 22.55 29.06
N ALA A 286 8.60 22.13 29.65
CA ALA A 286 8.82 22.17 31.09
C ALA A 286 8.75 23.60 31.66
N ALA A 287 9.26 24.60 30.93
CA ALA A 287 9.15 26.01 31.32
C ALA A 287 7.69 26.50 31.32
N TRP A 288 6.90 26.16 30.29
CA TRP A 288 5.47 26.46 30.23
C TRP A 288 4.68 25.72 31.32
N GLU A 289 4.95 24.43 31.54
CA GLU A 289 4.31 23.62 32.58
C GLU A 289 4.60 24.18 33.98
N LYS A 290 5.84 24.60 34.25
CA LYS A 290 6.19 25.22 35.54
C LYS A 290 5.40 26.50 35.82
N GLN A 291 5.19 27.36 34.81
CA GLN A 291 4.46 28.61 34.99
C GLN A 291 2.94 28.39 35.09
N THR A 292 2.43 27.37 34.41
CA THR A 292 0.99 27.09 34.34
C THR A 292 0.53 25.99 35.29
N ALA A 293 1.43 25.38 36.08
CA ALA A 293 1.14 24.24 36.96
C ALA A 293 -0.06 24.46 37.88
N HIS A 294 -0.16 25.65 38.49
CA HIS A 294 -1.28 25.99 39.37
C HIS A 294 -2.62 26.05 38.61
N LEU A 295 -2.64 26.60 37.39
CA LEU A 295 -3.84 26.67 36.54
C LEU A 295 -4.24 25.29 36.03
N GLN A 296 -3.25 24.49 35.58
CA GLN A 296 -3.48 23.12 35.14
C GLN A 296 -4.05 22.28 36.28
N THR A 297 -3.51 22.40 37.50
CA THR A 297 -4.05 21.70 38.68
C THR A 297 -5.51 22.09 38.98
N GLN A 298 -5.83 23.39 38.89
CA GLN A 298 -7.22 23.86 39.09
C GLN A 298 -8.17 23.34 38.00
N LEU A 299 -7.73 23.35 36.73
CA LEU A 299 -8.48 22.78 35.62
C LEU A 299 -8.68 21.28 35.79
N ASP A 300 -7.62 20.53 36.11
CA ASP A 300 -7.68 19.08 36.32
C ASP A 300 -8.67 18.71 37.43
N GLN A 301 -8.66 19.43 38.56
CA GLN A 301 -9.60 19.23 39.66
C GLN A 301 -11.05 19.52 39.23
N LEU A 302 -11.27 20.60 38.50
CA LEU A 302 -12.59 21.01 38.02
C LEU A 302 -13.14 20.03 36.98
N GLU A 303 -12.26 19.49 36.15
CA GLU A 303 -12.60 18.57 35.07
C GLU A 303 -12.67 17.10 35.51
N ALA A 304 -12.06 16.73 36.64
CA ALA A 304 -11.89 15.34 37.09
C ALA A 304 -13.19 14.53 37.07
N VAL A 305 -14.28 15.08 37.62
CA VAL A 305 -15.58 14.40 37.68
C VAL A 305 -16.15 14.18 36.27
N ALA A 306 -16.06 15.20 35.42
CA ALA A 306 -16.55 15.13 34.05
C ALA A 306 -15.72 14.15 33.19
N ARG A 307 -14.38 14.20 33.30
CA ARG A 307 -13.46 13.26 32.65
C ARG A 307 -13.73 11.82 33.09
N LYS A 308 -13.89 11.59 34.39
CA LYS A 308 -14.23 10.27 34.92
C LYS A 308 -15.58 9.79 34.39
N ALA A 309 -16.61 10.63 34.41
CA ALA A 309 -17.94 10.26 33.90
C ALA A 309 -17.91 9.91 32.40
N ILE A 310 -17.15 10.65 31.59
CA ILE A 310 -16.95 10.33 30.16
C ILE A 310 -16.21 8.99 30.01
N TYR A 311 -15.16 8.78 30.79
CA TYR A 311 -14.39 7.55 30.79
C TYR A 311 -15.26 6.35 31.17
N ASP A 312 -15.99 6.43 32.28
CA ASP A 312 -16.87 5.36 32.78
C ASP A 312 -17.97 5.03 31.74
N ASP A 313 -18.64 6.04 31.17
CA ASP A 313 -19.66 5.83 30.13
C ASP A 313 -19.09 5.15 28.87
N ASN A 314 -17.84 5.49 28.49
CA ASN A 314 -17.17 4.80 27.38
C ASN A 314 -16.67 3.40 27.76
N PHE A 315 -16.27 3.19 29.01
CA PHE A 315 -15.76 1.94 29.55
C PHE A 315 -16.89 0.90 29.64
N ASP A 316 -18.05 1.27 30.16
CA ASP A 316 -19.21 0.39 30.36
C ASP A 316 -19.77 -0.18 29.04
N LYS A 317 -19.49 0.48 27.92
CA LYS A 317 -19.88 0.04 26.57
C LYS A 317 -19.00 -1.08 26.00
N TYR A 318 -17.90 -1.42 26.67
CA TYR A 318 -17.02 -2.50 26.23
C TYR A 318 -17.44 -3.86 26.80
N PRO A 319 -17.21 -4.97 26.07
CA PRO A 319 -17.43 -6.31 26.61
C PRO A 319 -16.46 -6.65 27.76
N ALA A 320 -16.79 -7.67 28.55
CA ALA A 320 -16.11 -8.01 29.80
C ALA A 320 -14.61 -8.35 29.63
N ASP A 321 -14.22 -8.95 28.51
CA ASP A 321 -12.83 -9.29 28.19
C ASP A 321 -11.97 -8.03 28.00
N VAL A 322 -12.50 -7.02 27.31
CA VAL A 322 -11.85 -5.71 27.12
C VAL A 322 -11.79 -4.96 28.45
N GLN A 323 -12.88 -4.96 29.23
CA GLN A 323 -12.89 -4.35 30.57
C GLN A 323 -11.81 -4.99 31.47
N LEU A 324 -11.69 -6.31 31.46
CA LEU A 324 -10.64 -7.04 32.18
C LEU A 324 -9.24 -6.62 31.70
N ALA A 325 -9.01 -6.56 30.39
CA ALA A 325 -7.72 -6.12 29.84
C ALA A 325 -7.35 -4.70 30.26
N VAL A 326 -8.32 -3.79 30.29
CA VAL A 326 -8.15 -2.40 30.72
C VAL A 326 -7.83 -2.33 32.21
N ASN A 327 -8.55 -3.06 33.05
CA ASN A 327 -8.38 -3.05 34.51
C ASN A 327 -7.16 -3.85 35.01
N THR A 328 -6.65 -4.80 34.21
CA THR A 328 -5.45 -5.58 34.58
C THR A 328 -4.26 -4.63 34.74
N PRO A 329 -3.49 -4.67 35.86
CA PRO A 329 -2.31 -3.83 36.05
C PRO A 329 -1.29 -4.00 34.93
N ALA A 330 -0.61 -2.92 34.53
CA ALA A 330 0.31 -2.92 33.39
C ALA A 330 1.38 -4.03 33.44
N ALA A 331 1.94 -4.29 34.64
CA ALA A 331 2.94 -5.34 34.85
C ALA A 331 2.40 -6.77 34.74
N GLN A 332 1.08 -6.96 34.77
CA GLN A 332 0.40 -8.26 34.68
C GLN A 332 -0.28 -8.48 33.33
N ARG A 333 -0.33 -7.45 32.46
CA ARG A 333 -0.95 -7.56 31.14
C ARG A 333 -0.13 -8.46 30.22
N ASN A 334 -0.77 -9.47 29.65
CA ASN A 334 -0.20 -10.22 28.53
C ASN A 334 -0.31 -9.42 27.21
N THR A 335 0.32 -9.93 26.14
CA THR A 335 0.35 -9.26 24.83
C THR A 335 -1.06 -8.97 24.28
N MET A 336 -2.02 -9.90 24.44
CA MET A 336 -3.38 -9.69 23.93
C MET A 336 -4.12 -8.61 24.72
N GLN A 337 -3.95 -8.57 26.04
CA GLN A 337 -4.52 -7.52 26.89
C GLN A 337 -3.92 -6.16 26.55
N TRP A 338 -2.61 -6.08 26.24
CA TRP A 338 -2.01 -4.84 25.76
C TRP A 338 -2.57 -4.39 24.41
N LEU A 339 -2.80 -5.32 23.46
CA LEU A 339 -3.44 -5.00 22.18
C LEU A 339 -4.87 -4.44 22.39
N MET A 340 -5.67 -5.07 23.25
CA MET A 340 -7.01 -4.59 23.60
C MET A 340 -6.94 -3.21 24.28
N TYR A 341 -6.06 -3.06 25.29
CA TYR A 341 -5.87 -1.82 26.03
C TYR A 341 -5.58 -0.65 25.09
N HIS A 342 -4.58 -0.78 24.20
CA HIS A 342 -4.21 0.27 23.26
C HIS A 342 -5.30 0.59 22.24
N LYS A 343 -6.03 -0.41 21.75
CA LYS A 343 -7.16 -0.20 20.83
C LYS A 343 -8.34 0.51 21.50
N ALA A 344 -8.55 0.27 22.81
CA ALA A 344 -9.60 0.91 23.59
C ALA A 344 -9.25 2.36 24.01
N GLN A 345 -7.96 2.67 24.21
CA GLN A 345 -7.52 3.94 24.83
C GLN A 345 -8.13 5.19 24.21
N TRP A 346 -8.14 5.27 22.88
CA TRP A 346 -8.67 6.44 22.19
C TRP A 346 -10.16 6.62 22.48
N GLN A 347 -10.94 5.53 22.43
CA GLN A 347 -12.38 5.59 22.61
C GLN A 347 -12.79 5.77 24.08
N LEU A 348 -11.99 5.26 25.03
CA LEU A 348 -12.20 5.49 26.47
C LEU A 348 -12.14 6.99 26.80
N ASN A 349 -11.27 7.73 26.10
CA ASN A 349 -11.09 9.18 26.28
C ASN A 349 -11.84 10.00 25.22
N TYR A 350 -12.69 9.38 24.39
CA TYR A 350 -13.42 10.10 23.36
C TYR A 350 -14.40 11.10 23.98
N GLY A 351 -14.32 12.36 23.55
CA GLY A 351 -15.00 13.49 24.18
C GLY A 351 -14.15 14.25 25.19
N VAL A 352 -12.87 13.90 25.33
CA VAL A 352 -11.87 14.65 26.10
C VAL A 352 -10.81 15.16 25.11
N ASP A 353 -11.14 16.26 24.42
CA ASP A 353 -10.25 16.93 23.48
C ASP A 353 -9.20 17.81 24.19
N GLU A 354 -8.07 18.12 23.53
CA GLU A 354 -7.03 19.00 24.09
C GLU A 354 -7.59 20.40 24.42
N ASP A 355 -8.53 20.87 23.61
CA ASP A 355 -9.26 22.13 23.78
C ASP A 355 -10.38 22.02 24.83
N GLY A 356 -10.60 20.83 25.40
CA GLY A 356 -11.47 20.58 26.55
C GLY A 356 -12.95 20.91 26.31
N ASN A 357 -13.35 21.12 25.06
CA ASN A 357 -14.72 21.45 24.69
C ASN A 357 -15.68 20.32 25.06
N GLY A 358 -15.27 19.06 24.91
CA GLY A 358 -16.11 17.93 25.27
C GLY A 358 -16.31 17.80 26.78
N VAL A 359 -15.29 18.13 27.58
CA VAL A 359 -15.41 18.24 29.04
C VAL A 359 -16.28 19.44 29.43
N ALA A 360 -16.09 20.59 28.78
CA ALA A 360 -16.86 21.80 29.04
C ALA A 360 -18.37 21.63 28.82
N GLN A 361 -18.79 20.74 27.92
CA GLN A 361 -20.21 20.38 27.72
C GLN A 361 -20.84 19.67 28.93
N LYS A 362 -20.03 19.03 29.78
CA LYS A 362 -20.49 18.35 31.00
C LYS A 362 -20.50 19.27 32.22
N LEU A 363 -19.73 20.36 32.18
CA LEU A 363 -19.69 21.37 33.25
C LEU A 363 -20.92 22.28 33.19
N LYS A 364 -21.46 22.68 34.34
CA LYS A 364 -22.67 23.52 34.46
C LYS A 364 -22.49 24.64 35.49
N GLY A 365 -23.27 25.71 35.34
CA GLY A 365 -23.36 26.79 36.31
C GLY A 365 -22.00 27.42 36.61
N GLU A 366 -21.69 27.57 37.91
CA GLU A 366 -20.47 28.24 38.37
C GLU A 366 -19.19 27.49 37.98
N GLN A 367 -19.21 26.15 37.95
CA GLN A 367 -18.06 25.35 37.52
C GLN A 367 -17.67 25.66 36.08
N LYS A 368 -18.65 25.82 35.18
CA LYS A 368 -18.37 26.16 33.77
C LYS A 368 -17.77 27.57 33.64
N LYS A 369 -18.28 28.55 34.39
CA LYS A 369 -17.73 29.91 34.40
C LYS A 369 -16.28 29.93 34.90
N GLN A 370 -16.00 29.20 35.97
CA GLN A 370 -14.64 29.06 36.51
C GLN A 370 -13.71 28.39 35.48
N TRP A 371 -14.17 27.36 34.79
CA TRP A 371 -13.42 26.71 33.73
C TRP A 371 -13.07 27.67 32.58
N GLU A 372 -14.05 28.42 32.09
CA GLU A 372 -13.87 29.42 31.02
C GLU A 372 -12.87 30.51 31.46
N ALA A 373 -12.97 31.00 32.69
CA ALA A 373 -12.04 31.99 33.23
C ALA A 373 -10.61 31.45 33.32
N LEU A 374 -10.43 30.21 33.82
CA LEU A 374 -9.12 29.56 33.91
C LEU A 374 -8.50 29.33 32.53
N ARG A 375 -9.30 28.93 31.53
CA ARG A 375 -8.87 28.80 30.14
C ARG A 375 -8.36 30.12 29.55
N VAL A 376 -9.07 31.22 29.80
CA VAL A 376 -8.64 32.56 29.36
C VAL A 376 -7.31 32.96 30.01
N VAL A 377 -7.10 32.64 31.29
CA VAL A 377 -5.83 32.92 31.96
C VAL A 377 -4.72 32.02 31.42
N LEU A 378 -5.00 30.74 31.18
CA LEU A 378 -4.03 29.78 30.62
C LEU A 378 -3.57 30.20 29.22
N ALA A 379 -4.48 30.70 28.38
CA ALA A 379 -4.18 31.17 27.02
C ALA A 379 -3.17 32.33 26.99
N LYS A 380 -3.03 33.11 28.08
CA LYS A 380 -1.99 34.15 28.19
C LYS A 380 -0.57 33.58 28.16
N PHE A 381 -0.40 32.28 28.41
CA PHE A 381 0.87 31.58 28.36
C PHE A 381 1.11 30.87 27.02
N ASP A 382 0.23 31.01 26.03
CA ASP A 382 0.38 30.33 24.73
C ASP A 382 1.66 30.76 23.98
N ALA A 383 2.13 31.99 24.19
CA ALA A 383 3.36 32.48 23.57
C ALA A 383 4.63 31.70 23.98
N ILE A 384 4.65 31.12 25.19
CA ILE A 384 5.78 30.31 25.68
C ILE A 384 5.56 28.82 25.48
N LYS A 385 4.31 28.38 25.22
CA LYS A 385 3.97 26.99 24.90
C LYS A 385 4.64 26.62 23.57
N PRO A 386 5.50 25.58 23.52
CA PRO A 386 6.13 25.18 22.27
C PRO A 386 5.09 24.61 21.31
N ALA A 387 5.25 24.90 20.01
CA ALA A 387 4.46 24.27 18.96
C ALA A 387 4.64 22.75 18.99
N PRO A 388 3.59 21.95 18.72
CA PRO A 388 3.70 20.49 18.69
C PRO A 388 4.79 20.01 17.74
N LEU A 389 5.49 18.95 18.15
CA LEU A 389 6.47 18.30 17.29
C LEU A 389 5.79 17.67 16.06
N PRO A 390 6.46 17.59 14.90
CA PRO A 390 5.94 16.88 13.75
C PRO A 390 5.74 15.40 14.09
N LEU A 391 4.50 14.94 13.94
CA LEU A 391 4.12 13.55 14.12
C LEU A 391 3.97 12.83 12.77
N GLY A 392 4.11 11.50 12.81
CA GLY A 392 3.92 10.58 11.69
C GLY A 392 3.05 9.37 12.07
N SER A 393 2.52 8.72 11.04
CA SER A 393 1.66 7.54 11.17
C SER A 393 2.32 6.29 10.59
N GLY A 394 2.15 5.17 11.29
CA GLY A 394 2.67 3.88 10.90
C GLY A 394 2.16 2.75 11.78
N ILE A 395 2.91 1.66 11.82
CA ILE A 395 2.65 0.53 12.72
C ILE A 395 3.87 0.24 13.59
N THR A 396 3.66 -0.43 14.71
CA THR A 396 4.71 -0.96 15.61
C THR A 396 4.22 -2.26 16.21
N ASP A 397 5.11 -3.12 16.67
CA ASP A 397 4.70 -4.18 17.59
C ASP A 397 4.40 -3.59 18.97
N ILE A 398 3.49 -4.25 19.69
CA ILE A 398 3.11 -3.88 21.06
C ILE A 398 4.22 -4.17 22.07
N GLY A 399 5.15 -5.06 21.74
CA GLY A 399 6.28 -5.45 22.59
C GLY A 399 7.08 -6.61 21.98
N PRO A 400 8.04 -7.18 22.73
CA PRO A 400 8.96 -8.19 22.22
C PRO A 400 8.35 -9.59 22.09
N GLN A 401 7.16 -9.82 22.64
CA GLN A 401 6.49 -11.12 22.62
C GLN A 401 5.19 -11.03 21.80
N ALA A 402 5.07 -11.88 20.78
CA ALA A 402 3.84 -12.01 20.01
C ALA A 402 2.77 -12.80 20.79
N PRO A 403 1.47 -12.53 20.55
CA PRO A 403 0.44 -13.43 21.04
C PRO A 403 0.48 -14.75 20.26
N LYS A 404 -0.09 -15.80 20.84
CA LYS A 404 -0.40 -17.02 20.07
C LYS A 404 -1.28 -16.67 18.87
N HIS A 405 -1.05 -17.34 17.75
CA HIS A 405 -1.81 -17.13 16.52
C HIS A 405 -2.31 -18.48 16.00
N PHE A 406 -3.50 -18.47 15.42
CA PHE A 406 -4.22 -19.70 15.09
C PHE A 406 -4.76 -19.60 13.67
N LEU A 407 -4.83 -20.74 12.99
CA LEU A 407 -5.70 -20.89 11.84
C LEU A 407 -7.15 -20.72 12.30
N LEU A 408 -7.98 -20.04 11.52
CA LEU A 408 -9.40 -19.86 11.84
C LEU A 408 -10.27 -20.70 10.90
N ASN A 409 -11.05 -21.64 11.45
CA ASN A 409 -11.89 -22.53 10.66
C ASN A 409 -12.99 -21.71 9.97
N GLY A 410 -13.08 -21.80 8.65
CA GLY A 410 -14.02 -20.99 7.85
C GLY A 410 -13.75 -19.49 7.88
N GLY A 411 -12.63 -19.03 8.45
CA GLY A 411 -12.26 -17.60 8.56
C GLY A 411 -12.97 -16.83 9.67
N GLY A 412 -13.72 -17.49 10.56
CA GLY A 412 -14.40 -16.84 11.68
C GLY A 412 -13.43 -16.45 12.80
N TYR A 413 -13.45 -15.17 13.23
CA TYR A 413 -12.51 -14.62 14.23
C TYR A 413 -12.56 -15.31 15.61
N ASP A 414 -13.64 -16.03 15.90
CA ASP A 414 -13.92 -16.76 17.13
C ASP A 414 -13.83 -18.29 16.97
N ASN A 415 -13.57 -18.79 15.76
CA ASN A 415 -13.50 -20.22 15.45
C ASN A 415 -12.06 -20.69 15.26
N TYR A 416 -11.36 -20.87 16.39
CA TYR A 416 -9.94 -21.24 16.40
C TYR A 416 -9.70 -22.71 16.02
N GLY A 417 -8.75 -22.92 15.12
CA GLY A 417 -8.15 -24.21 14.78
C GLY A 417 -6.76 -24.37 15.40
N ALA A 418 -5.85 -24.99 14.65
CA ALA A 418 -4.48 -25.24 15.12
C ALA A 418 -3.67 -23.93 15.30
N GLU A 419 -2.80 -23.91 16.33
CA GLU A 419 -1.80 -22.85 16.50
C GLU A 419 -0.84 -22.85 15.30
N VAL A 420 -0.48 -21.67 14.79
CA VAL A 420 0.43 -21.49 13.66
C VAL A 420 1.58 -20.57 14.02
N GLN A 421 2.78 -20.93 13.54
CA GLN A 421 3.96 -20.09 13.61
C GLN A 421 4.09 -19.22 12.35
N PRO A 422 4.79 -18.07 12.41
CA PRO A 422 5.08 -17.28 11.23
C PRO A 422 5.80 -18.12 10.17
N GLY A 423 5.44 -17.93 8.91
CA GLY A 423 5.99 -18.70 7.81
C GLY A 423 5.56 -18.16 6.45
N TYR A 424 6.27 -18.59 5.42
CA TYR A 424 6.04 -18.17 4.04
C TYR A 424 5.06 -19.11 3.32
N LEU A 425 4.85 -18.90 2.03
CA LEU A 425 4.13 -19.87 1.18
C LEU A 425 4.83 -21.23 1.25
N THR A 426 4.10 -22.27 1.66
CA THR A 426 4.64 -23.64 1.78
C THR A 426 5.19 -24.17 0.45
N ILE A 427 4.64 -23.73 -0.69
CA ILE A 427 5.13 -24.10 -2.04
C ILE A 427 6.55 -23.57 -2.33
N ILE A 428 6.97 -22.48 -1.67
CA ILE A 428 8.30 -21.87 -1.82
C ILE A 428 9.21 -22.31 -0.68
N GLU A 429 8.75 -22.19 0.56
CA GLU A 429 9.52 -22.52 1.76
C GLU A 429 8.58 -23.14 2.82
N PRO A 430 8.58 -24.48 2.97
CA PRO A 430 7.66 -25.18 3.85
C PRO A 430 7.97 -25.02 5.35
N ARG A 431 9.18 -24.57 5.69
CA ARG A 431 9.61 -24.41 7.09
C ARG A 431 9.04 -23.14 7.70
N ASP A 432 8.88 -23.17 9.03
CA ASP A 432 8.58 -21.96 9.81
C ASP A 432 9.71 -20.94 9.65
N ALA A 433 9.33 -19.67 9.71
CA ALA A 433 10.28 -18.57 9.63
C ALA A 433 11.19 -18.59 10.86
N GLN A 434 12.49 -18.44 10.61
CA GLN A 434 13.47 -18.19 11.67
C GLN A 434 13.34 -16.72 12.08
N VAL A 435 12.95 -16.47 13.33
CA VAL A 435 12.71 -15.13 13.85
C VAL A 435 13.74 -14.83 14.92
N GLU A 436 14.56 -13.82 14.66
CA GLU A 436 15.53 -13.31 15.61
C GLU A 436 14.95 -12.12 16.38
N PRO A 437 15.13 -12.04 17.71
CA PRO A 437 14.68 -10.89 18.50
C PRO A 437 15.30 -9.56 18.02
N CYS A 438 14.53 -8.48 18.06
CA CYS A 438 15.04 -7.15 17.77
C CYS A 438 15.94 -6.67 18.93
N GLY A 439 17.25 -6.53 18.70
CA GLY A 439 18.18 -6.04 19.72
C GLY A 439 18.12 -4.54 20.01
N LYS A 440 17.52 -3.73 19.12
CA LYS A 440 17.49 -2.26 19.21
C LYS A 440 16.17 -1.67 19.72
N VAL A 441 15.08 -2.42 19.58
CA VAL A 441 13.72 -2.00 19.94
C VAL A 441 12.95 -3.15 20.54
N ALA A 442 12.00 -2.84 21.41
CA ALA A 442 11.09 -3.83 22.00
C ALA A 442 10.04 -4.30 20.97
N SER A 443 10.48 -5.11 20.01
CA SER A 443 9.65 -5.70 18.94
C SER A 443 9.92 -7.19 18.79
N THR A 444 9.01 -7.92 18.13
CA THR A 444 9.10 -9.37 18.02
C THR A 444 10.15 -9.85 17.02
N GLY A 445 10.57 -8.99 16.08
CA GLY A 445 11.47 -9.35 14.98
C GLY A 445 10.81 -10.13 13.85
N ARG A 446 9.51 -10.45 13.98
CA ARG A 446 8.76 -11.19 12.97
C ARG A 446 8.70 -10.41 11.66
N ARG A 447 8.39 -9.12 11.70
CA ARG A 447 8.29 -8.28 10.50
C ARG A 447 9.66 -8.16 9.81
N THR A 448 10.74 -8.05 10.57
CA THR A 448 12.12 -8.10 10.04
C THR A 448 12.40 -9.40 9.28
N ALA A 449 12.03 -10.56 9.84
CA ALA A 449 12.20 -11.85 9.17
C ALA A 449 11.41 -11.93 7.84
N LEU A 450 10.18 -11.40 7.81
CA LEU A 450 9.38 -11.30 6.59
C LEU A 450 10.01 -10.34 5.56
N ALA A 451 10.42 -9.15 6.01
CA ALA A 451 11.05 -8.13 5.18
C ALA A 451 12.31 -8.65 4.48
N ASN A 452 13.16 -9.38 5.21
CA ASN A 452 14.36 -9.99 4.66
C ASN A 452 14.06 -11.09 3.64
N TRP A 453 13.05 -11.94 3.88
CA TRP A 453 12.66 -12.98 2.93
C TRP A 453 12.00 -12.43 1.65
N LEU A 454 11.16 -11.39 1.77
CA LEU A 454 10.55 -10.72 0.62
C LEU A 454 11.60 -10.15 -0.34
N THR A 455 12.73 -9.71 0.22
CA THR A 455 13.77 -9.00 -0.52
C THR A 455 15.03 -9.84 -0.77
N ASP A 456 14.97 -11.14 -0.44
CA ASP A 456 16.01 -12.09 -0.83
C ASP A 456 16.07 -12.17 -2.37
N PRO A 457 17.25 -12.02 -3.01
CA PRO A 457 17.42 -12.22 -4.45
C PRO A 457 16.87 -13.54 -5.01
N LYS A 458 16.73 -14.57 -4.17
CA LYS A 458 16.15 -15.88 -4.51
C LYS A 458 14.63 -15.93 -4.43
N ASN A 459 14.00 -14.90 -3.84
CA ASN A 459 12.54 -14.80 -3.80
C ASN A 459 11.99 -14.75 -5.23
N PRO A 460 11.10 -15.66 -5.62
CA PRO A 460 10.69 -15.79 -7.01
C PRO A 460 9.66 -14.74 -7.44
N LEU A 461 9.04 -13.99 -6.52
CA LEU A 461 7.84 -13.20 -6.81
C LEU A 461 8.12 -11.69 -6.82
N VAL A 462 8.77 -11.14 -5.79
CA VAL A 462 8.81 -9.68 -5.57
C VAL A 462 9.40 -8.92 -6.75
N ALA A 463 10.54 -9.38 -7.29
CA ALA A 463 11.15 -8.75 -8.47
C ALA A 463 10.25 -8.84 -9.70
N ARG A 464 9.66 -10.02 -9.97
CA ARG A 464 8.75 -10.24 -11.11
C ARG A 464 7.50 -9.37 -11.04
N VAL A 465 6.88 -9.28 -9.86
CA VAL A 465 5.69 -8.47 -9.60
C VAL A 465 5.97 -7.01 -9.90
N LEU A 466 7.09 -6.47 -9.37
CA LEU A 466 7.43 -5.08 -9.65
C LEU A 466 7.71 -4.84 -11.13
N VAL A 467 8.60 -5.61 -11.77
CA VAL A 467 8.96 -5.33 -13.16
C VAL A 467 7.76 -5.50 -14.10
N ASN A 468 6.84 -6.42 -13.79
CA ASN A 468 5.58 -6.55 -14.53
C ASN A 468 4.68 -5.32 -14.36
N ARG A 469 4.67 -4.70 -13.17
CA ARG A 469 3.95 -3.44 -12.91
C ARG A 469 4.60 -2.26 -13.63
N LEU A 470 5.93 -2.15 -13.64
CA LEU A 470 6.63 -1.12 -14.42
C LEU A 470 6.31 -1.27 -15.91
N TRP A 471 6.37 -2.51 -16.41
CA TRP A 471 6.00 -2.85 -17.79
C TRP A 471 4.54 -2.48 -18.08
N HIS A 472 3.62 -2.81 -17.18
CA HIS A 472 2.20 -2.48 -17.34
C HIS A 472 1.98 -0.99 -17.54
N HIS A 473 2.63 -0.12 -16.74
CA HIS A 473 2.46 1.33 -16.86
C HIS A 473 3.12 1.93 -18.11
N HIS A 474 4.17 1.30 -18.66
CA HIS A 474 4.81 1.75 -19.91
C HIS A 474 4.13 1.24 -21.17
N PHE A 475 3.55 0.04 -21.14
CA PHE A 475 3.01 -0.63 -22.34
C PHE A 475 1.48 -0.79 -22.31
N GLY A 476 0.81 -0.36 -21.25
CA GLY A 476 -0.65 -0.44 -21.06
C GLY A 476 -1.18 -1.83 -20.69
N ARG A 477 -0.35 -2.87 -20.74
CA ARG A 477 -0.65 -4.24 -20.30
C ARG A 477 0.63 -4.86 -19.76
N GLY A 478 0.57 -5.48 -18.58
CA GLY A 478 1.71 -6.26 -18.07
C GLY A 478 2.02 -7.45 -18.99
N ILE A 479 3.20 -8.04 -18.85
CA ILE A 479 3.52 -9.34 -19.47
C ILE A 479 2.53 -10.39 -18.93
N VAL A 480 2.35 -10.38 -17.61
CA VAL A 480 1.19 -10.93 -16.91
C VAL A 480 0.13 -9.83 -16.82
N ALA A 481 -1.07 -10.07 -17.34
CA ALA A 481 -2.11 -9.04 -17.48
C ALA A 481 -2.61 -8.46 -16.14
N THR A 482 -2.42 -9.21 -15.05
CA THR A 482 -2.89 -8.98 -13.68
C THR A 482 -1.70 -8.74 -12.76
N PRO A 483 -1.27 -7.48 -12.53
CA PRO A 483 -0.04 -7.20 -11.79
C PRO A 483 0.02 -7.71 -10.34
N ASN A 484 -1.15 -7.89 -9.70
CA ASN A 484 -1.26 -8.40 -8.33
C ASN A 484 -1.68 -9.89 -8.26
N ASP A 485 -1.74 -10.59 -9.40
CA ASP A 485 -2.16 -11.99 -9.45
C ASP A 485 -1.39 -12.77 -10.54
N PHE A 486 -0.45 -13.59 -10.08
CA PHE A 486 0.39 -14.52 -10.82
C PHE A 486 -0.12 -15.96 -10.64
N GLY A 487 -1.35 -16.12 -10.12
CA GLY A 487 -2.03 -17.39 -9.94
C GLY A 487 -2.66 -17.95 -11.22
N LYS A 488 -3.09 -19.20 -11.20
CA LYS A 488 -3.50 -20.01 -12.34
C LYS A 488 -4.69 -19.43 -13.12
N MET A 489 -5.60 -18.72 -12.45
CA MET A 489 -6.84 -18.22 -13.07
C MET A 489 -6.69 -16.93 -13.88
N ARG A 490 -5.45 -16.49 -14.11
CA ARG A 490 -5.15 -15.32 -14.93
C ARG A 490 -5.07 -15.63 -16.42
N GLU A 491 -5.07 -14.58 -17.24
CA GLU A 491 -4.71 -14.68 -18.65
C GLU A 491 -3.23 -15.09 -18.79
N THR A 492 -2.93 -16.07 -19.65
CA THR A 492 -1.57 -16.56 -19.89
C THR A 492 -0.59 -15.42 -20.19
N GLU A 493 0.59 -15.49 -19.58
CA GLU A 493 1.65 -14.53 -19.84
C GLU A 493 2.14 -14.56 -21.29
N THR A 494 2.48 -13.39 -21.82
CA THR A 494 2.83 -13.27 -23.25
C THR A 494 4.31 -13.60 -23.52
N HIS A 495 5.19 -13.15 -22.62
CA HIS A 495 6.65 -13.25 -22.74
C HIS A 495 7.29 -13.67 -21.41
N PRO A 496 7.08 -14.91 -20.93
CA PRO A 496 7.60 -15.37 -19.64
C PRO A 496 9.13 -15.23 -19.51
N GLU A 497 9.87 -15.55 -20.56
CA GLU A 497 11.34 -15.42 -20.58
C GLU A 497 11.80 -13.97 -20.47
N LEU A 498 11.08 -13.03 -21.08
CA LEU A 498 11.36 -11.61 -20.94
C LEU A 498 11.12 -11.13 -19.51
N LEU A 499 10.05 -11.62 -18.86
CA LEU A 499 9.75 -11.28 -17.48
C LEU A 499 10.87 -11.74 -16.54
N ASP A 500 11.33 -12.97 -16.68
CA ASP A 500 12.43 -13.52 -15.89
C ASP A 500 13.76 -12.80 -16.18
N TRP A 501 14.02 -12.45 -17.45
CA TRP A 501 15.19 -11.66 -17.82
C TRP A 501 15.18 -10.27 -17.17
N LEU A 502 14.03 -9.58 -17.20
CA LEU A 502 13.85 -8.27 -16.57
C LEU A 502 13.97 -8.37 -15.05
N ALA A 503 13.35 -9.37 -14.42
CA ALA A 503 13.40 -9.57 -12.98
C ALA A 503 14.85 -9.84 -12.50
N ALA A 504 15.58 -10.73 -13.17
CA ALA A 504 16.98 -10.98 -12.84
C ALA A 504 17.85 -9.73 -13.06
N THR A 505 17.66 -9.03 -14.19
CA THR A 505 18.39 -7.79 -14.49
C THR A 505 18.10 -6.69 -13.47
N PHE A 506 16.87 -6.61 -12.96
CA PHE A 506 16.49 -5.65 -11.93
C PHE A 506 17.29 -5.86 -10.64
N VAL A 507 17.37 -7.11 -10.18
CA VAL A 507 18.13 -7.49 -8.98
C VAL A 507 19.63 -7.22 -9.20
N GLU A 508 20.19 -7.63 -10.34
CA GLU A 508 21.60 -7.39 -10.71
C GLU A 508 21.97 -5.91 -10.76
N GLN A 509 21.04 -5.04 -11.14
CA GLN A 509 21.26 -3.59 -11.22
C GLN A 509 21.01 -2.85 -9.90
N GLY A 510 20.85 -3.59 -8.80
CA GLY A 510 20.68 -3.05 -7.46
C GLY A 510 19.26 -2.54 -7.19
N TRP A 511 18.25 -3.19 -7.76
CA TRP A 511 16.84 -2.86 -7.52
C TRP A 511 16.44 -1.41 -7.88
N SER A 512 17.15 -0.81 -8.84
CA SER A 512 16.93 0.58 -9.31
C SER A 512 15.75 0.66 -10.28
N MET A 513 14.70 1.37 -9.88
CA MET A 513 13.51 1.59 -10.72
C MET A 513 13.85 2.48 -11.92
N LYS A 514 14.67 3.53 -11.74
CA LYS A 514 15.04 4.43 -12.83
C LYS A 514 15.84 3.73 -13.92
N LYS A 515 16.79 2.85 -13.57
CA LYS A 515 17.52 2.04 -14.57
C LYS A 515 16.58 1.12 -15.33
N MET A 516 15.58 0.53 -14.65
CA MET A 516 14.61 -0.34 -15.30
C MET A 516 13.68 0.42 -16.26
N HIS A 517 13.18 1.60 -15.87
CA HIS A 517 12.43 2.48 -16.78
C HIS A 517 13.25 2.85 -18.01
N ARG A 518 14.49 3.29 -17.80
CA ARG A 518 15.42 3.64 -18.88
C ARG A 518 15.59 2.48 -19.85
N LEU A 519 15.81 1.27 -19.35
CA LEU A 519 15.97 0.07 -20.15
C LEU A 519 14.72 -0.24 -20.99
N MET A 520 13.52 -0.14 -20.40
CA MET A 520 12.26 -0.35 -21.12
C MET A 520 12.02 0.72 -22.19
N MET A 521 12.20 2.00 -21.85
CA MET A 521 11.89 3.11 -22.75
C MET A 521 12.86 3.24 -23.93
N LEU A 522 14.12 2.82 -23.74
CA LEU A 522 15.11 2.85 -24.82
C LEU A 522 14.96 1.69 -25.83
N SER A 523 14.11 0.71 -25.54
CA SER A 523 13.75 -0.35 -26.50
C SER A 523 13.08 0.24 -27.75
N ASN A 524 13.26 -0.42 -28.90
CA ASN A 524 12.47 -0.13 -30.08
C ASN A 524 11.00 -0.50 -29.89
N ALA A 525 10.71 -1.53 -29.09
CA ALA A 525 9.34 -1.89 -28.72
C ALA A 525 8.55 -0.71 -28.13
N TYR A 526 9.16 0.05 -27.21
CA TYR A 526 8.57 1.26 -26.62
C TYR A 526 8.47 2.41 -27.62
N LYS A 527 9.42 2.53 -28.55
CA LYS A 527 9.47 3.63 -29.54
C LYS A 527 8.54 3.43 -30.74
N GLN A 528 7.84 2.30 -30.84
CA GLN A 528 6.90 2.04 -31.95
C GLN A 528 5.77 3.09 -32.02
N ALA A 529 5.28 3.29 -33.24
CA ALA A 529 4.04 3.98 -33.52
C ALA A 529 2.83 3.11 -33.15
N ALA A 530 1.66 3.74 -33.01
CA ALA A 530 0.40 3.05 -32.75
C ALA A 530 -0.36 2.67 -34.04
N THR A 531 0.31 2.78 -35.20
CA THR A 531 -0.28 2.56 -36.53
C THR A 531 -0.95 1.20 -36.62
N PHE A 532 -2.20 1.19 -37.07
CA PHE A 532 -2.97 -0.02 -37.26
C PHE A 532 -2.50 -0.78 -38.50
N ASN A 533 -2.44 -2.11 -38.41
CA ASN A 533 -2.20 -3.00 -39.53
C ASN A 533 -3.24 -4.12 -39.46
N GLU A 534 -4.00 -4.30 -40.53
CA GLU A 534 -5.14 -5.22 -40.57
C GLU A 534 -4.70 -6.68 -40.47
N GLN A 535 -3.64 -7.07 -41.19
CA GLN A 535 -3.13 -8.45 -41.15
C GLN A 535 -2.60 -8.80 -39.75
N ALA A 536 -1.89 -7.89 -39.10
CA ALA A 536 -1.39 -8.08 -37.75
C ALA A 536 -2.53 -8.17 -36.73
N ALA A 537 -3.59 -7.37 -36.90
CA ALA A 537 -4.77 -7.42 -36.04
C ALA A 537 -5.59 -8.71 -36.21
N GLN A 538 -5.51 -9.41 -37.34
CA GLN A 538 -6.13 -10.73 -37.50
C GLN A 538 -5.40 -11.82 -36.70
N VAL A 539 -4.07 -11.71 -36.57
CA VAL A 539 -3.24 -12.67 -35.82
C VAL A 539 -3.19 -12.35 -34.32
N ASP A 540 -3.07 -11.06 -33.98
CA ASP A 540 -2.97 -10.57 -32.61
C ASP A 540 -3.84 -9.31 -32.42
N PRO A 541 -5.18 -9.47 -32.35
CA PRO A 541 -6.13 -8.35 -32.27
C PRO A 541 -5.93 -7.49 -31.02
N ASP A 542 -5.55 -8.13 -29.91
CA ASP A 542 -5.33 -7.48 -28.62
C ASP A 542 -3.93 -6.86 -28.51
N ASN A 543 -3.07 -6.99 -29.52
CA ASN A 543 -1.68 -6.52 -29.53
C ASN A 543 -0.87 -7.05 -28.31
N LYS A 544 -1.04 -8.33 -27.96
CA LYS A 544 -0.35 -9.05 -26.88
C LYS A 544 1.13 -9.27 -27.18
N LEU A 545 1.47 -9.42 -28.46
CA LEU A 545 2.82 -9.62 -28.98
C LEU A 545 3.55 -8.29 -29.25
N LEU A 546 2.87 -7.15 -29.03
CA LEU A 546 3.44 -5.80 -29.12
C LEU A 546 3.99 -5.46 -30.51
N TRP A 547 3.24 -5.84 -31.56
CA TRP A 547 3.53 -5.46 -32.95
C TRP A 547 3.32 -3.97 -33.23
N ARG A 548 2.69 -3.23 -32.30
CA ARG A 548 2.61 -1.76 -32.28
C ARG A 548 2.54 -1.24 -30.85
N PHE A 549 2.67 0.08 -30.67
CA PHE A 549 2.42 0.70 -29.37
C PHE A 549 0.92 0.81 -29.05
N ARG A 550 0.54 0.68 -27.78
CA ARG A 550 -0.85 0.81 -27.30
C ARG A 550 -1.18 2.27 -26.97
N ARG A 551 -2.32 2.77 -27.44
CA ARG A 551 -2.81 4.09 -27.00
C ARG A 551 -3.32 3.99 -25.56
N ALA A 552 -2.94 4.95 -24.71
CA ALA A 552 -3.35 5.02 -23.32
C ALA A 552 -4.23 6.26 -23.08
N ARG A 553 -5.31 6.09 -22.29
CA ARG A 553 -6.12 7.20 -21.78
C ARG A 553 -5.41 7.81 -20.57
N LEU A 554 -5.37 9.15 -20.50
CA LEU A 554 -4.88 9.86 -19.32
C LEU A 554 -5.80 9.61 -18.11
N SER A 555 -5.24 9.45 -16.92
CA SER A 555 -6.02 9.36 -15.67
C SER A 555 -6.66 10.69 -15.31
N GLY A 556 -7.62 10.70 -14.37
CA GLY A 556 -8.24 11.94 -13.90
C GLY A 556 -7.23 12.94 -13.31
N GLU A 557 -6.22 12.42 -12.61
CA GLU A 557 -5.12 13.22 -12.07
C GLU A 557 -4.25 13.83 -13.17
N GLU A 558 -3.90 13.05 -14.22
CA GLU A 558 -3.13 13.54 -15.36
C GLU A 558 -3.90 14.57 -16.20
N ILE A 559 -5.21 14.38 -16.34
CA ILE A 559 -6.09 15.35 -17.02
C ILE A 559 -6.06 16.67 -16.26
N ARG A 560 -6.31 16.65 -14.94
CA ARG A 560 -6.31 17.86 -14.11
C ARG A 560 -4.93 18.54 -14.14
N ASP A 561 -3.86 17.79 -13.97
CA ASP A 561 -2.50 18.33 -13.94
C ASP A 561 -2.09 18.91 -15.31
N ALA A 562 -2.50 18.27 -16.42
CA ALA A 562 -2.26 18.79 -17.76
C ALA A 562 -3.01 20.11 -18.00
N VAL A 563 -4.27 20.20 -17.57
CA VAL A 563 -5.07 21.43 -17.69
C VAL A 563 -4.43 22.57 -16.89
N LEU A 564 -4.03 22.31 -15.64
CA LEU A 564 -3.33 23.29 -14.80
C LEU A 564 -1.98 23.71 -15.41
N ARG A 565 -1.22 22.77 -15.98
CA ARG A 565 0.07 23.07 -16.62
C ARG A 565 -0.10 23.92 -17.87
N VAL A 566 -1.06 23.59 -18.74
CA VAL A 566 -1.31 24.29 -20.01
C VAL A 566 -1.86 25.70 -19.79
N SER A 567 -2.72 25.89 -18.80
CA SER A 567 -3.24 27.20 -18.38
C SER A 567 -2.24 28.06 -17.60
N GLY A 568 -1.03 27.55 -17.31
CA GLY A 568 -0.03 28.26 -16.51
C GLY A 568 -0.39 28.45 -15.04
N THR A 569 -1.39 27.73 -14.52
CA THR A 569 -1.88 27.87 -13.14
C THR A 569 -1.39 26.77 -12.19
N LEU A 570 -0.62 25.79 -12.69
CA LEU A 570 -0.08 24.70 -11.90
C LEU A 570 0.89 25.23 -10.84
N ASN A 571 0.60 24.88 -9.58
CA ASN A 571 1.53 25.06 -8.48
C ASN A 571 2.40 23.80 -8.33
N GLU A 572 3.70 23.95 -8.54
CA GLU A 572 4.68 22.86 -8.49
C GLU A 572 5.24 22.60 -7.08
N GLN A 573 4.70 23.25 -6.04
CA GLN A 573 5.12 23.04 -4.66
C GLN A 573 4.92 21.58 -4.24
N MET A 574 6.05 20.93 -3.98
CA MET A 574 6.11 19.55 -3.52
C MET A 574 5.97 19.43 -2.00
N TYR A 575 5.49 18.26 -1.57
CA TYR A 575 5.44 17.83 -0.17
C TYR A 575 4.52 18.67 0.74
N GLY A 576 4.32 18.25 1.98
CA GLY A 576 3.46 18.93 2.93
C GLY A 576 2.00 18.44 2.92
N PRO A 577 1.14 18.99 3.77
CA PRO A 577 -0.26 18.59 3.86
C PRO A 577 -0.99 18.65 2.53
N SER A 578 -2.02 17.80 2.40
CA SER A 578 -2.88 17.77 1.23
C SER A 578 -3.71 19.04 1.08
N ILE A 579 -4.09 19.31 -0.16
CA ILE A 579 -5.09 20.32 -0.52
C ILE A 579 -6.46 19.66 -0.67
N PHE A 580 -7.53 20.44 -0.59
CA PHE A 580 -8.93 20.02 -0.60
C PHE A 580 -9.67 20.69 -1.77
N PRO A 581 -9.38 20.28 -3.04
CA PRO A 581 -9.96 20.91 -4.22
C PRO A 581 -11.47 21.11 -4.10
N GLU A 582 -11.98 22.13 -4.79
CA GLU A 582 -13.41 22.46 -4.74
C GLU A 582 -14.27 21.28 -5.24
N ILE A 583 -15.23 20.89 -4.42
CA ILE A 583 -16.25 19.87 -4.72
C ILE A 583 -17.64 20.52 -4.85
N PRO A 584 -18.60 19.90 -5.53
CA PRO A 584 -19.98 20.38 -5.60
C PRO A 584 -20.57 20.63 -4.20
N LYS A 585 -21.34 21.71 -4.03
CA LYS A 585 -21.91 22.10 -2.72
C LYS A 585 -22.93 21.09 -2.20
N GLU A 586 -23.54 20.36 -3.11
CA GLU A 586 -24.53 19.32 -2.86
C GLU A 586 -23.88 17.99 -2.42
N MET A 587 -22.56 17.87 -2.52
CA MET A 587 -21.83 16.68 -2.11
C MET A 587 -21.60 16.70 -0.59
N GLU A 588 -22.40 15.91 0.14
CA GLU A 588 -22.14 15.66 1.55
C GLU A 588 -20.94 14.73 1.73
N VAL A 589 -19.95 15.19 2.50
CA VAL A 589 -18.76 14.41 2.83
C VAL A 589 -18.76 14.15 4.32
N ARG A 590 -19.08 12.91 4.71
CA ARG A 590 -19.02 12.47 6.10
C ARG A 590 -17.61 12.63 6.66
N GLY A 591 -17.48 13.20 7.85
CA GLY A 591 -16.20 13.58 8.45
C GLY A 591 -15.59 14.87 7.88
N GLY A 592 -16.33 15.61 7.02
CA GLY A 592 -16.03 16.98 6.57
C GLY A 592 -14.97 17.14 5.46
N TRP A 593 -15.15 18.08 4.55
CA TRP A 593 -14.14 18.47 3.55
C TRP A 593 -13.51 19.81 3.94
N ASN A 594 -12.32 19.76 4.54
CA ASN A 594 -11.73 20.90 5.22
C ASN A 594 -10.99 21.85 4.26
N ARG A 595 -11.75 22.59 3.45
CA ARG A 595 -11.20 23.58 2.51
C ARG A 595 -10.56 24.74 3.29
N LYS A 596 -9.24 24.76 3.33
CA LYS A 596 -8.40 25.80 3.96
C LYS A 596 -7.30 26.29 3.03
N GLU A 597 -7.43 26.04 1.73
CA GLU A 597 -6.45 26.50 0.77
C GLU A 597 -6.37 28.01 0.70
N THR A 598 -5.15 28.47 0.49
CA THR A 598 -4.77 29.85 0.25
C THR A 598 -4.30 29.98 -1.19
N GLU A 599 -4.18 31.20 -1.69
CA GLU A 599 -3.56 31.45 -3.00
C GLU A 599 -2.17 30.81 -3.13
N ALA A 600 -1.43 30.69 -2.02
CA ALA A 600 -0.10 30.11 -2.00
C ALA A 600 -0.06 28.58 -2.23
N ASN A 601 -1.14 27.85 -1.92
CA ASN A 601 -1.16 26.39 -1.99
C ASN A 601 -2.29 25.82 -2.88
N LYS A 602 -3.13 26.67 -3.48
CA LYS A 602 -4.11 26.21 -4.48
C LYS A 602 -3.41 25.64 -5.73
N ASN A 603 -4.15 24.86 -6.51
CA ASN A 603 -3.72 24.32 -7.81
C ASN A 603 -2.43 23.49 -7.77
N ARG A 604 -2.10 22.88 -6.63
CA ARG A 604 -1.03 21.88 -6.57
C ARG A 604 -1.35 20.66 -7.41
N ARG A 605 -0.29 19.95 -7.82
CA ARG A 605 -0.35 18.63 -8.46
C ARG A 605 -1.40 17.74 -7.78
N SER A 606 -2.14 16.99 -8.58
CA SER A 606 -3.25 16.15 -8.13
C SER A 606 -2.85 15.05 -7.14
N ILE A 607 -1.56 14.68 -7.09
CA ILE A 607 -1.04 13.77 -6.07
C ILE A 607 -1.22 14.31 -4.63
N TYR A 608 -1.27 15.64 -4.46
CA TYR A 608 -1.47 16.32 -3.19
C TYR A 608 -2.94 16.63 -2.87
N ALA A 609 -3.88 16.22 -3.72
CA ALA A 609 -5.29 16.30 -3.36
C ALA A 609 -5.61 15.28 -2.26
N PHE A 610 -6.39 15.72 -1.27
CA PHE A 610 -6.80 14.91 -0.14
C PHE A 610 -7.55 13.66 -0.61
N VAL A 611 -7.12 12.49 -0.12
CA VAL A 611 -7.73 11.21 -0.49
C VAL A 611 -8.61 10.72 0.65
N ARG A 612 -9.91 10.98 0.55
CA ARG A 612 -10.91 10.39 1.44
C ARG A 612 -11.43 9.07 0.88
N ARG A 613 -11.50 8.06 1.75
CA ARG A 613 -11.86 6.69 1.39
C ARG A 613 -13.31 6.55 0.94
N ASN A 614 -14.28 7.13 1.67
CA ASN A 614 -15.70 7.00 1.32
C ASN A 614 -16.18 8.03 0.29
N SER A 615 -15.38 9.05 -0.03
CA SER A 615 -15.78 10.17 -0.87
C SER A 615 -14.60 10.65 -1.71
N ARG A 616 -14.50 10.12 -2.93
CA ARG A 616 -13.44 10.48 -3.88
C ARG A 616 -13.73 11.83 -4.51
N TYR A 617 -12.67 12.54 -4.89
CA TYR A 617 -12.80 13.76 -5.67
C TYR A 617 -13.55 13.47 -6.99
N PRO A 618 -14.66 14.17 -7.32
CA PRO A 618 -15.55 13.77 -8.41
C PRO A 618 -14.89 13.59 -9.76
N LEU A 619 -13.95 14.47 -10.13
CA LEU A 619 -13.20 14.35 -11.38
C LEU A 619 -12.38 13.04 -11.40
N PHE A 620 -11.70 12.71 -10.31
CA PHE A 620 -10.88 11.49 -10.26
C PHE A 620 -11.75 10.24 -10.25
N GLN A 621 -12.88 10.27 -9.54
CA GLN A 621 -13.86 9.19 -9.56
C GLN A 621 -14.44 8.96 -10.96
N ALA A 622 -14.80 10.03 -11.67
CA ALA A 622 -15.31 9.94 -13.04
C ALA A 622 -14.30 9.29 -14.00
N PHE A 623 -13.00 9.44 -13.73
CA PHE A 623 -11.91 8.87 -14.53
C PHE A 623 -11.23 7.66 -13.89
N ASP A 624 -12.01 6.86 -13.16
CA ASP A 624 -11.66 5.52 -12.64
C ASP A 624 -10.60 5.49 -11.52
N MET A 625 -10.54 6.51 -10.66
CA MET A 625 -9.74 6.43 -9.42
C MET A 625 -10.23 5.27 -8.53
N PRO A 626 -9.32 4.40 -8.00
CA PRO A 626 -9.71 3.28 -7.15
C PRO A 626 -10.39 3.75 -5.86
N ASP A 627 -11.24 2.90 -5.28
CA ASP A 627 -11.94 3.19 -4.02
C ASP A 627 -11.04 3.22 -2.77
N THR A 628 -9.77 2.83 -2.95
CA THR A 628 -8.73 2.75 -1.91
C THR A 628 -9.01 1.75 -0.79
N HIS A 629 -10.06 0.92 -0.84
CA HIS A 629 -10.31 -0.11 0.18
C HIS A 629 -9.40 -1.33 -0.02
N GLU A 630 -9.14 -1.69 -1.27
CA GLU A 630 -8.34 -2.83 -1.67
C GLU A 630 -7.16 -2.42 -2.55
N SER A 631 -6.14 -3.29 -2.61
CA SER A 631 -4.89 -3.00 -3.33
C SER A 631 -5.17 -3.00 -4.83
N CYS A 632 -4.97 -1.85 -5.48
CA CYS A 632 -5.24 -1.71 -6.90
C CYS A 632 -3.93 -1.82 -7.70
N GLY A 633 -3.65 -3.01 -8.23
CA GLY A 633 -2.50 -3.25 -9.12
C GLY A 633 -2.70 -2.75 -10.56
N ARG A 634 -3.96 -2.53 -10.96
CA ARG A 634 -4.37 -2.01 -12.27
C ARG A 634 -5.75 -1.37 -12.15
N ARG A 635 -5.88 -0.12 -12.57
CA ARG A 635 -7.19 0.56 -12.65
C ARG A 635 -8.01 0.01 -13.82
N SER A 636 -9.31 -0.08 -13.65
CA SER A 636 -10.23 -0.20 -14.78
C SER A 636 -10.16 1.07 -15.62
N VAL A 637 -10.30 0.96 -16.94
CA VAL A 637 -10.30 2.11 -17.84
C VAL A 637 -11.61 2.09 -18.60
N THR A 638 -12.51 3.00 -18.24
CA THR A 638 -13.79 3.20 -18.93
C THR A 638 -13.68 4.39 -19.90
N THR A 639 -14.56 4.41 -20.89
CA THR A 639 -14.76 5.56 -21.79
C THR A 639 -16.25 5.75 -21.95
N THR A 640 -16.78 6.79 -21.30
CA THR A 640 -18.22 7.00 -21.19
C THR A 640 -18.60 8.44 -21.58
N ALA A 641 -19.84 8.64 -22.03
CA ALA A 641 -20.32 9.99 -22.37
C ALA A 641 -20.27 10.98 -21.18
N PRO A 642 -20.60 10.59 -19.92
CA PRO A 642 -20.44 11.46 -18.76
C PRO A 642 -19.02 12.00 -18.54
N GLN A 643 -17.98 11.22 -18.86
CA GLN A 643 -16.58 11.69 -18.77
C GLN A 643 -16.31 12.84 -19.75
N ALA A 644 -16.79 12.73 -21.00
CA ALA A 644 -16.65 13.79 -21.99
C ALA A 644 -17.46 15.04 -21.59
N LEU A 645 -18.69 14.85 -21.09
CA LEU A 645 -19.52 15.95 -20.59
C LEU A 645 -18.90 16.64 -19.38
N ASN A 646 -18.22 15.89 -18.50
CA ASN A 646 -17.49 16.45 -17.37
C ASN A 646 -16.40 17.40 -17.85
N LEU A 647 -15.59 17.02 -18.84
CA LEU A 647 -14.56 17.90 -19.41
C LEU A 647 -15.12 19.16 -20.09
N LEU A 648 -16.36 19.13 -20.59
CA LEU A 648 -16.99 20.29 -21.22
C LEU A 648 -17.65 21.24 -20.22
N ASN A 649 -18.08 20.75 -19.06
CA ASN A 649 -18.96 21.50 -18.16
C ASN A 649 -18.41 21.67 -16.73
N ASP A 650 -17.32 20.99 -16.36
CA ASP A 650 -16.73 21.14 -15.03
C ASP A 650 -16.19 22.56 -14.84
N LYS A 651 -16.53 23.18 -13.70
CA LYS A 651 -16.17 24.56 -13.40
C LYS A 651 -14.66 24.78 -13.37
N THR A 652 -13.89 23.79 -12.89
CA THR A 652 -12.43 23.87 -12.83
C THR A 652 -11.85 23.88 -14.25
N ILE A 653 -12.40 23.05 -15.13
CA ILE A 653 -11.97 22.98 -16.52
C ILE A 653 -12.33 24.26 -17.27
N LEU A 654 -13.55 24.78 -17.10
CA LEU A 654 -13.98 26.03 -17.73
C LEU A 654 -13.15 27.23 -17.25
N ALA A 655 -12.84 27.31 -15.95
CA ALA A 655 -11.99 28.36 -15.41
C ALA A 655 -10.57 28.31 -16.00
N ALA A 656 -10.01 27.11 -16.16
CA ALA A 656 -8.69 26.94 -16.76
C ALA A 656 -8.67 27.23 -18.27
N ALA A 657 -9.80 27.11 -18.98
CA ALA A 657 -9.91 27.49 -20.39
C ALA A 657 -10.05 29.01 -20.60
N GLN A 658 -10.50 29.75 -19.58
CA GLN A 658 -10.62 31.21 -19.62
C GLN A 658 -9.30 31.92 -19.24
N ALA A 659 -8.50 31.29 -18.39
CA ALA A 659 -7.15 31.73 -18.02
C ALA A 659 -6.18 31.52 -19.19
#